data_AF-A0A8H8J9Z8-F1
#
_entry.id   AF-A0A8H8J9Z8-F1
#
_cell.length_a   1.000
_cell.length_b   1.000
_cell.length_c   1.000
_cell.angle_alpha   90.00
_cell.angle_beta   90.00
_cell.angle_gamma   90.00
#
_symmetry.space_group_name_H-M   'P 1'
#
loop_
_entity.id
_entity.type
_entity.pdbx_description
1 polymer ?
#
loop_
_entity_poly.entity_id
_entity_poly.type
_entity_poly.pdbx_seq_one_letter_code
_entity_poly.pdbx_strand_id
1 'polypeptide(L)'
;MMTALSLSEVRDYWLKYAAFADLPTERLDKLREEYEEMSKLMSGRAKEAIYYGASRSAANLWTEAAQPMSDQFGHYWEHGTTATTAKELKKITKPNPTFYYSPLDEYSSVYMNTFPQGYHFAPAFTPLISDPAGLPTNSAMVKAKQQFKAGLTRLQLSRQAKSIVLRFFVGDVLALCRALDQYAKFQKTDIGEFTTPWRATTIDLSEHAASSPPAPNVERNTSTLGQELGIFNILLLDQPSLKKRPASQAVLYTDISLPFHKTVFVFHEWICHSVVTSGILIGLAPRHYLSMFTSISNTHELIMPRINDTYMERIAWVDPTLGDSESHYQSSPKELLQLLFGIYDTYFSFDRLSFDSVQKMGQLGAEALQFFSTAHYSRKFMVAFLVHIKSRSCLTPEAGWDVLSNLVAQALAHHSQKPQLDLTHEFGAHHLLRGLPFKKLEAEPSKAVARSEVFNDWTSPLPKLARATTLVFGEKLNIYLPKLKSFSPNTILRKDRSSPFPRLVCNIIDPNEGQPKTTAFESVQGAWGKCTALEGSDGTYIIKEGSPGFRDDTGSDLILSFWVNSEHVAPTGITVSLSLHTPLARYQYRQELGESLTLFSAGIADKDDVLVLKNRPTSSPNHSRLKDSLLQHLWLITHHSQGQQGKRLADSRNDGPPAS
;
A
#
# COMPACT_ATOMS: atom_id res chain seq x y z
N MET A 1 -14.34 -6.76 -13.91
CA MET A 1 -13.24 -7.40 -13.22
C MET A 1 -13.80 -8.18 -12.06
N MET A 2 -14.37 -9.32 -12.38
CA MET A 2 -14.05 -10.52 -11.64
C MET A 2 -12.74 -11.02 -12.29
N THR A 3 -11.85 -11.66 -11.53
CA THR A 3 -10.85 -12.55 -12.12
C THR A 3 -11.21 -13.94 -11.62
N ALA A 4 -10.90 -15.00 -12.39
CA ALA A 4 -11.12 -16.38 -11.95
C ALA A 4 -10.52 -16.63 -10.55
N LEU A 5 -9.35 -16.06 -10.30
CA LEU A 5 -8.71 -16.08 -8.98
C LEU A 5 -9.55 -15.38 -7.91
N SER A 6 -9.99 -14.14 -8.14
CA SER A 6 -10.82 -13.40 -7.18
C SER A 6 -12.12 -14.15 -6.86
N LEU A 7 -12.74 -14.78 -7.87
CA LEU A 7 -13.93 -15.60 -7.68
C LEU A 7 -13.63 -16.86 -6.87
N SER A 8 -12.52 -17.53 -7.16
CA SER A 8 -12.06 -18.70 -6.41
C SER A 8 -11.85 -18.33 -4.94
N GLU A 9 -11.13 -17.24 -4.65
CA GLU A 9 -10.88 -16.81 -3.28
C GLU A 9 -12.17 -16.47 -2.52
N VAL A 10 -13.08 -15.70 -3.14
CA VAL A 10 -14.38 -15.40 -2.53
C VAL A 10 -15.17 -16.68 -2.26
N ARG A 11 -15.17 -17.62 -3.20
CA ARG A 11 -15.82 -18.92 -3.05
C ARG A 11 -15.21 -19.72 -1.91
N ASP A 12 -13.89 -19.72 -1.76
CA ASP A 12 -13.19 -20.43 -0.68
C ASP A 12 -13.60 -19.88 0.69
N TYR A 13 -13.72 -18.57 0.86
CA TYR A 13 -14.25 -17.98 2.10
C TYR A 13 -15.70 -18.36 2.35
N TRP A 14 -16.56 -18.34 1.32
CA TRP A 14 -17.94 -18.77 1.47
C TRP A 14 -18.07 -20.24 1.86
N LEU A 15 -17.23 -21.11 1.30
CA LEU A 15 -17.18 -22.51 1.70
C LEU A 15 -16.72 -22.67 3.15
N LYS A 16 -15.69 -21.92 3.57
CA LYS A 16 -15.26 -21.88 4.99
C LYS A 16 -16.40 -21.42 5.92
N TYR A 17 -17.11 -20.36 5.56
CA TYR A 17 -18.25 -19.87 6.35
C TYR A 17 -19.41 -20.86 6.39
N ALA A 18 -19.71 -21.53 5.28
CA ALA A 18 -20.77 -22.53 5.22
C ALA A 18 -20.44 -23.77 6.06
N ALA A 19 -19.19 -24.24 6.00
CA ALA A 19 -18.70 -25.39 6.77
C ALA A 19 -18.43 -25.06 8.25
N PHE A 20 -18.37 -23.79 8.62
CA PHE A 20 -18.03 -23.36 9.99
C PHE A 20 -18.96 -23.97 11.05
N ALA A 21 -20.23 -24.16 10.70
CA ALA A 21 -21.21 -24.76 11.58
C ALA A 21 -20.83 -26.21 11.98
N ASP A 22 -20.12 -26.92 11.12
CA ASP A 22 -19.85 -28.36 11.27
C ASP A 22 -18.40 -28.63 11.70
N LEU A 23 -17.67 -27.59 12.14
CA LEU A 23 -16.30 -27.74 12.64
C LEU A 23 -16.25 -28.62 13.91
N PRO A 24 -15.20 -29.44 14.08
CA PRO A 24 -14.97 -30.19 15.30
C PRO A 24 -14.91 -29.27 16.53
N THR A 25 -15.44 -29.74 17.66
CA THR A 25 -15.48 -28.97 18.93
C THR A 25 -14.11 -28.46 19.35
N GLU A 26 -13.08 -29.31 19.28
CA GLU A 26 -11.70 -28.93 19.60
C GLU A 26 -11.20 -27.72 18.78
N ARG A 27 -11.52 -27.69 17.48
CA ARG A 27 -11.16 -26.56 16.61
C ARG A 27 -11.94 -25.30 16.95
N LEU A 28 -13.23 -25.43 17.28
CA LEU A 28 -14.06 -24.30 17.72
C LEU A 28 -13.59 -23.72 19.06
N ASP A 29 -13.13 -24.57 19.97
CA ASP A 29 -12.61 -24.16 21.27
C ASP A 29 -11.30 -23.40 21.11
N LYS A 30 -10.36 -23.89 20.28
CA LYS A 30 -9.13 -23.15 19.93
C LYS A 30 -9.43 -21.76 19.35
N LEU A 31 -10.39 -21.68 18.42
CA LEU A 31 -10.79 -20.39 17.86
C LEU A 31 -11.38 -19.45 18.92
N ARG A 32 -12.15 -19.99 19.86
CA ARG A 32 -12.72 -19.21 20.96
C ARG A 32 -11.64 -18.65 21.87
N GLU A 33 -10.66 -19.46 22.25
CA GLU A 33 -9.51 -19.02 23.05
C GLU A 33 -8.76 -17.87 22.37
N GLU A 34 -8.52 -17.96 21.06
CA GLU A 34 -7.90 -16.88 20.28
C GLU A 34 -8.76 -15.59 20.25
N TYR A 35 -10.08 -15.70 20.25
CA TYR A 35 -10.98 -14.54 20.29
C TYR A 35 -11.08 -13.90 21.67
N GLU A 36 -10.99 -14.68 22.74
CA GLU A 36 -11.18 -14.19 24.12
C GLU A 36 -10.24 -13.04 24.49
N GLU A 37 -8.99 -13.07 24.04
CA GLU A 37 -8.05 -11.97 24.29
C GLU A 37 -8.52 -10.67 23.62
N MET A 38 -8.89 -10.74 22.34
CA MET A 38 -9.40 -9.59 21.60
C MET A 38 -10.71 -9.08 22.18
N SER A 39 -11.59 -10.00 22.56
CA SER A 39 -12.86 -9.71 23.20
C SER A 39 -12.64 -8.93 24.50
N LYS A 40 -11.76 -9.41 25.38
CA LYS A 40 -11.39 -8.73 26.64
C LYS A 40 -10.80 -7.34 26.39
N LEU A 41 -9.88 -7.22 25.43
CA LEU A 41 -9.27 -5.93 25.09
C LEU A 41 -10.31 -4.92 24.61
N MET A 42 -11.14 -5.30 23.63
CA MET A 42 -12.07 -4.38 22.98
C MET A 42 -13.29 -4.05 23.85
N SER A 43 -13.86 -5.04 24.53
CA SER A 43 -14.94 -4.81 25.49
C SER A 43 -14.45 -4.08 26.74
N GLY A 44 -13.21 -4.34 27.19
CA GLY A 44 -12.56 -3.61 28.28
C GLY A 44 -12.43 -2.12 27.97
N ARG A 45 -11.93 -1.77 26.78
CA ARG A 45 -11.85 -0.36 26.32
C ARG A 45 -13.22 0.34 26.37
N ALA A 46 -14.27 -0.33 25.91
CA ALA A 46 -15.63 0.21 25.93
C ALA A 46 -16.25 0.33 27.33
N LYS A 47 -15.75 -0.46 28.31
CA LYS A 47 -16.15 -0.41 29.73
C LYS A 47 -15.38 0.65 30.50
N GLU A 48 -14.12 0.90 30.14
CA GLU A 48 -13.25 1.90 30.77
C GLU A 48 -13.58 3.33 30.31
N ALA A 49 -13.92 3.50 29.03
CA ALA A 49 -14.25 4.79 28.45
C ALA A 49 -15.29 4.66 27.33
N ILE A 50 -16.04 5.75 27.11
CA ILE A 50 -17.01 5.82 26.02
C ILE A 50 -16.29 5.78 24.67
N TYR A 51 -16.66 4.82 23.82
CA TYR A 51 -16.13 4.71 22.47
C TYR A 51 -16.94 5.56 21.47
N TYR A 52 -16.60 6.85 21.37
CA TYR A 52 -17.30 7.83 20.52
C TYR A 52 -17.29 7.51 19.02
N GLY A 53 -16.31 6.72 18.56
CA GLY A 53 -16.25 6.27 17.16
C GLY A 53 -17.53 5.55 16.70
N ALA A 54 -18.17 4.78 17.60
CA ALA A 54 -19.39 4.04 17.28
C ALA A 54 -20.63 4.94 17.11
N SER A 55 -20.63 6.16 17.64
CA SER A 55 -21.77 7.09 17.57
C SER A 55 -21.67 8.13 16.45
N ARG A 56 -20.57 8.18 15.69
CA ARG A 56 -20.34 9.21 14.63
C ARG A 56 -21.51 9.32 13.64
N SER A 57 -22.12 8.21 13.25
CA SER A 57 -23.23 8.22 12.29
C SER A 57 -24.58 8.67 12.88
N ALA A 58 -24.63 9.04 14.16
CA ALA A 58 -25.76 9.73 14.78
C ALA A 58 -25.73 11.26 14.56
N ALA A 59 -24.65 11.80 13.99
CA ALA A 59 -24.50 13.21 13.60
C ALA A 59 -24.84 14.16 14.77
N ASN A 60 -25.84 15.03 14.62
CA ASN A 60 -26.20 16.01 15.65
C ASN A 60 -26.81 15.39 16.92
N LEU A 61 -27.18 14.10 16.91
CA LEU A 61 -27.71 13.37 18.07
C LEU A 61 -26.68 12.45 18.71
N TRP A 62 -25.40 12.75 18.49
CA TRP A 62 -24.30 11.94 18.97
C TRP A 62 -24.23 11.89 20.50
N THR A 63 -24.63 12.95 21.21
CA THR A 63 -24.65 13.01 22.68
C THR A 63 -25.57 11.95 23.27
N GLU A 64 -26.76 11.82 22.69
CA GLU A 64 -27.78 10.83 23.04
C GLU A 64 -27.35 9.42 22.60
N ALA A 65 -26.59 9.33 21.51
CA ALA A 65 -26.10 8.08 20.97
C ALA A 65 -24.82 7.55 21.65
N ALA A 66 -24.03 8.40 22.30
CA ALA A 66 -22.67 8.06 22.75
C ALA A 66 -22.63 6.83 23.67
N GLN A 67 -23.37 6.87 24.78
CA GLN A 67 -23.40 5.74 25.72
C GLN A 67 -24.08 4.50 25.10
N PRO A 68 -25.31 4.58 24.53
CA PRO A 68 -25.95 3.40 23.95
C PRO A 68 -25.14 2.72 22.86
N MET A 69 -24.42 3.49 22.05
CA MET A 69 -23.57 2.95 20.99
C MET A 69 -22.26 2.36 21.53
N SER A 70 -21.67 2.97 22.56
CA SER A 70 -20.51 2.41 23.26
C SER A 70 -20.85 1.07 23.91
N ASP A 71 -21.99 0.98 24.59
CA ASP A 71 -22.48 -0.26 25.21
C ASP A 71 -22.71 -1.34 24.14
N GLN A 72 -23.32 -0.96 23.02
CA GLN A 72 -23.56 -1.87 21.90
C GLN A 72 -22.27 -2.34 21.23
N PHE A 73 -21.25 -1.47 21.16
CA PHE A 73 -19.92 -1.80 20.68
C PHE A 73 -19.23 -2.78 21.64
N GLY A 74 -19.22 -2.50 22.94
CA GLY A 74 -18.70 -3.41 23.96
C GLY A 74 -19.38 -4.78 23.91
N HIS A 75 -20.71 -4.81 23.83
CA HIS A 75 -21.51 -6.02 23.66
C HIS A 75 -21.13 -6.81 22.40
N TYR A 76 -20.94 -6.13 21.27
CA TYR A 76 -20.52 -6.76 20.02
C TYR A 76 -19.17 -7.46 20.16
N TRP A 77 -18.22 -6.83 20.85
CA TRP A 77 -16.90 -7.42 21.11
C TRP A 77 -16.90 -8.47 22.21
N GLU A 78 -17.83 -8.43 23.15
CA GLU A 78 -17.97 -9.42 24.21
C GLU A 78 -18.62 -10.72 23.70
N HIS A 79 -19.60 -10.60 22.80
CA HIS A 79 -20.43 -11.74 22.36
C HIS A 79 -20.30 -12.09 20.87
N GLY A 80 -19.54 -11.31 20.09
CA GLY A 80 -19.39 -11.49 18.65
C GLY A 80 -20.67 -11.25 17.83
N THR A 81 -21.66 -10.56 18.40
CA THR A 81 -23.00 -10.40 17.83
C THR A 81 -23.64 -9.07 18.20
N THR A 82 -24.59 -8.60 17.38
CA THR A 82 -25.41 -7.41 17.68
C THR A 82 -26.75 -7.75 18.34
N ALA A 83 -27.01 -9.03 18.63
CA ALA A 83 -28.23 -9.46 19.31
C ALA A 83 -28.14 -9.18 20.82
N THR A 84 -29.08 -8.42 21.37
CA THR A 84 -29.04 -7.95 22.76
C THR A 84 -30.04 -8.64 23.68
N THR A 85 -31.04 -9.35 23.13
CA THR A 85 -32.04 -10.00 23.98
C THR A 85 -31.54 -11.35 24.49
N ALA A 86 -31.82 -11.68 25.77
CA ALA A 86 -31.45 -12.98 26.35
C ALA A 86 -31.99 -14.17 25.53
N LYS A 87 -33.16 -14.01 24.91
CA LYS A 87 -33.76 -15.03 24.03
C LYS A 87 -32.94 -15.24 22.76
N GLU A 88 -32.41 -14.19 22.16
CA GLU A 88 -31.55 -14.30 20.97
C GLU A 88 -30.14 -14.79 21.34
N LEU A 89 -29.58 -14.31 22.45
CA LEU A 89 -28.27 -14.76 22.95
C LEU A 89 -28.27 -16.27 23.22
N LYS A 90 -29.32 -16.82 23.83
CA LYS A 90 -29.46 -18.27 24.04
C LYS A 90 -29.47 -19.09 22.74
N LYS A 91 -29.83 -18.47 21.60
CA LYS A 91 -29.79 -19.14 20.29
C LYS A 91 -28.41 -19.08 19.64
N ILE A 92 -27.52 -18.22 20.12
CA ILE A 92 -26.17 -18.05 19.60
C ILE A 92 -25.28 -19.03 20.34
N THR A 93 -25.22 -20.25 19.82
CA THR A 93 -24.42 -21.35 20.38
C THR A 93 -23.07 -21.51 19.68
N LYS A 94 -22.88 -20.83 18.54
CA LYS A 94 -21.68 -20.91 17.71
C LYS A 94 -21.04 -19.52 17.56
N PRO A 95 -19.71 -19.43 17.52
CA PRO A 95 -19.02 -18.17 17.36
C PRO A 95 -19.24 -17.60 15.94
N ASN A 96 -19.01 -16.30 15.76
CA ASN A 96 -19.24 -15.64 14.47
C ASN A 96 -18.14 -16.02 13.45
N PRO A 97 -18.45 -16.75 12.36
CA PRO A 97 -17.45 -17.20 11.40
C PRO A 97 -16.68 -16.07 10.71
N THR A 98 -17.24 -14.86 10.64
CA THR A 98 -16.56 -13.73 9.99
C THR A 98 -15.35 -13.22 10.76
N PHE A 99 -15.10 -13.73 11.96
CA PHE A 99 -14.02 -13.28 12.83
C PHE A 99 -12.72 -14.08 12.67
N TYR A 100 -12.80 -15.25 12.05
CA TYR A 100 -11.74 -16.28 12.15
C TYR A 100 -11.00 -16.55 10.84
N TYR A 101 -11.40 -15.95 9.73
CA TYR A 101 -10.81 -16.21 8.42
C TYR A 101 -10.17 -14.96 7.82
N SER A 102 -8.89 -15.08 7.45
CA SER A 102 -8.06 -14.04 6.85
C SER A 102 -7.27 -14.62 5.66
N PRO A 103 -6.77 -13.78 4.72
CA PRO A 103 -5.91 -14.25 3.62
C PRO A 103 -4.60 -14.90 4.05
N LEU A 104 -4.14 -14.62 5.28
CA LEU A 104 -2.88 -15.12 5.79
C LEU A 104 -3.01 -16.44 6.55
N ASP A 105 -4.16 -16.71 7.21
CA ASP A 105 -4.48 -18.00 7.85
C ASP A 105 -5.89 -17.98 8.52
N GLU A 106 -6.28 -19.08 9.16
CA GLU A 106 -7.35 -19.17 10.16
C GLU A 106 -6.85 -18.71 11.55
N TYR A 107 -7.23 -17.48 11.91
CA TYR A 107 -6.99 -16.90 13.24
C TYR A 107 -7.92 -15.70 13.48
N SER A 108 -8.11 -15.34 14.75
CA SER A 108 -8.99 -14.23 15.14
C SER A 108 -8.39 -12.86 14.80
N SER A 109 -8.71 -12.34 13.60
CA SER A 109 -8.23 -11.04 13.08
C SER A 109 -9.37 -10.14 12.63
N VAL A 110 -10.28 -9.84 13.55
CA VAL A 110 -11.38 -8.92 13.30
C VAL A 110 -10.89 -7.48 13.17
N TYR A 111 -11.26 -6.83 12.06
CA TYR A 111 -11.05 -5.40 11.88
C TYR A 111 -12.02 -4.59 12.74
N MET A 112 -11.57 -3.48 13.34
CA MET A 112 -12.41 -2.74 14.32
C MET A 112 -13.70 -2.20 13.69
N ASN A 113 -13.66 -1.86 12.40
CA ASN A 113 -14.81 -1.33 11.66
C ASN A 113 -15.79 -2.42 11.18
N THR A 114 -15.68 -3.66 11.68
CA THR A 114 -16.69 -4.71 11.45
C THR A 114 -17.97 -4.49 12.25
N PHE A 115 -17.89 -3.71 13.34
CA PHE A 115 -19.08 -3.15 13.99
C PHE A 115 -19.88 -2.33 12.96
N PRO A 116 -21.23 -2.42 12.91
CA PRO A 116 -22.04 -1.85 11.83
C PRO A 116 -22.17 -0.30 11.88
N GLN A 117 -21.09 0.43 12.17
CA GLN A 117 -21.04 1.90 12.20
C GLN A 117 -21.20 2.57 10.83
N GLY A 118 -21.23 1.80 9.73
CA GLY A 118 -21.46 2.31 8.38
C GLY A 118 -22.91 2.69 8.07
N TYR A 119 -23.87 2.39 8.96
CA TYR A 119 -25.28 2.76 8.81
C TYR A 119 -25.58 4.08 9.51
N HIS A 120 -26.64 4.76 9.06
CA HIS A 120 -27.06 6.03 9.64
C HIS A 120 -27.81 5.80 10.96
N PHE A 121 -27.22 6.19 12.10
CA PHE A 121 -27.85 5.98 13.40
C PHE A 121 -28.75 7.13 13.84
N ALA A 122 -28.63 8.33 13.25
CA ALA A 122 -29.45 9.48 13.63
C ALA A 122 -30.97 9.18 13.66
N PRO A 123 -31.55 8.42 12.71
CA PRO A 123 -32.96 8.01 12.75
C PRO A 123 -33.39 7.20 13.99
N ALA A 124 -32.46 6.58 14.71
CA ALA A 124 -32.76 5.85 15.95
C ALA A 124 -32.88 6.77 17.17
N PHE A 125 -32.35 8.00 17.08
CA PHE A 125 -32.37 8.97 18.17
C PHE A 125 -33.28 10.17 17.84
N THR A 126 -33.74 10.29 16.60
CA THR A 126 -34.67 11.33 16.16
C THR A 126 -36.11 10.84 16.27
N PRO A 127 -37.05 11.62 16.82
CA PRO A 127 -38.48 11.31 16.73
C PRO A 127 -38.95 11.49 15.27
N LEU A 128 -38.92 10.40 14.50
CA LEU A 128 -39.35 10.39 13.10
C LEU A 128 -40.83 10.05 12.97
N ILE A 129 -41.55 10.88 12.20
CA ILE A 129 -42.94 10.60 11.79
C ILE A 129 -42.97 9.44 10.77
N SER A 130 -41.97 9.39 9.90
CA SER A 130 -41.81 8.35 8.89
C SER A 130 -40.33 8.12 8.59
N ASP A 131 -39.96 6.89 8.22
CA ASP A 131 -38.61 6.54 7.82
C ASP A 131 -38.66 5.59 6.60
N PRO A 132 -37.98 5.93 5.49
CA PRO A 132 -37.97 5.08 4.29
C PRO A 132 -37.27 3.73 4.48
N ALA A 133 -36.44 3.56 5.51
CA ALA A 133 -35.75 2.31 5.80
C ALA A 133 -36.62 1.29 6.56
N GLY A 134 -37.64 1.75 7.29
CA GLY A 134 -38.52 0.88 8.09
C GLY A 134 -39.22 1.61 9.23
N LEU A 135 -39.90 0.85 10.10
CA LEU A 135 -40.64 1.42 11.23
C LEU A 135 -39.72 2.26 12.16
N PRO A 136 -40.19 3.39 12.69
CA PRO A 136 -39.49 4.13 13.74
C PRO A 136 -39.11 3.20 14.90
N THR A 137 -37.90 3.37 15.41
CA THR A 137 -37.33 2.56 16.49
C THR A 137 -36.28 3.39 17.22
N ASN A 138 -36.14 3.19 18.52
CA ASN A 138 -35.09 3.80 19.33
C ASN A 138 -33.79 2.98 19.38
N SER A 139 -33.73 1.85 18.64
CA SER A 139 -32.56 0.98 18.58
C SER A 139 -31.77 1.21 17.30
N ALA A 140 -30.54 1.69 17.44
CA ALA A 140 -29.61 1.88 16.33
C ALA A 140 -29.33 0.57 15.57
N MET A 141 -29.24 -0.57 16.26
CA MET A 141 -29.03 -1.87 15.60
C MET A 141 -30.25 -2.36 14.83
N VAL A 142 -31.45 -2.15 15.37
CA VAL A 142 -32.69 -2.44 14.61
C VAL A 142 -32.74 -1.55 13.38
N LYS A 143 -32.38 -0.27 13.51
CA LYS A 143 -32.32 0.68 12.39
C LYS A 143 -31.28 0.28 11.34
N ALA A 144 -30.10 -0.18 11.75
CA ALA A 144 -29.07 -0.72 10.85
C ALA A 144 -29.59 -1.91 10.04
N LYS A 145 -30.26 -2.87 10.70
CA LYS A 145 -30.87 -4.04 10.05
C LYS A 145 -31.97 -3.63 9.05
N GLN A 146 -32.79 -2.64 9.39
CA GLN A 146 -33.80 -2.05 8.50
C GLN A 146 -33.14 -1.44 7.25
N GLN A 147 -32.12 -0.60 7.42
CA GLN A 147 -31.37 0.01 6.31
C GLN A 147 -30.68 -1.03 5.43
N PHE A 148 -30.06 -2.05 6.02
CA PHE A 148 -29.46 -3.15 5.27
C PHE A 148 -30.49 -3.89 4.42
N LYS A 149 -31.65 -4.24 5.00
CA LYS A 149 -32.72 -4.92 4.27
C LYS A 149 -33.28 -4.06 3.13
N ALA A 150 -33.48 -2.76 3.38
CA ALA A 150 -33.94 -1.82 2.37
C ALA A 150 -32.90 -1.70 1.22
N GLY A 151 -31.62 -1.57 1.57
CA GLY A 151 -30.51 -1.54 0.62
C GLY A 151 -30.41 -2.81 -0.22
N LEU A 152 -30.51 -3.99 0.39
CA LEU A 152 -30.50 -5.27 -0.32
C LEU A 152 -31.68 -5.41 -1.28
N THR A 153 -32.88 -5.00 -0.85
CA THR A 153 -34.07 -5.00 -1.71
C THR A 153 -33.86 -4.12 -2.94
N ARG A 154 -33.34 -2.91 -2.75
CA ARG A 154 -33.00 -2.00 -3.86
C ARG A 154 -31.92 -2.57 -4.77
N LEU A 155 -30.88 -3.18 -4.19
CA LEU A 155 -29.81 -3.84 -4.94
C LEU A 155 -30.36 -4.97 -5.82
N GLN A 156 -31.25 -5.80 -5.27
CA GLN A 156 -31.91 -6.88 -6.01
C GLN A 156 -32.73 -6.35 -7.18
N LEU A 157 -33.53 -5.31 -6.97
CA LEU A 157 -34.29 -4.65 -8.04
C LEU A 157 -33.36 -4.09 -9.13
N SER A 158 -32.28 -3.40 -8.75
CA SER A 158 -31.28 -2.91 -9.70
C SER A 158 -30.59 -4.03 -10.49
N ARG A 159 -30.31 -5.17 -9.85
CA ARG A 159 -29.76 -6.35 -10.53
C ARG A 159 -30.76 -6.95 -11.51
N GLN A 160 -32.03 -7.10 -11.13
CA GLN A 160 -33.10 -7.59 -12.01
C GLN A 160 -33.29 -6.67 -13.21
N ALA A 161 -33.21 -5.36 -13.00
CA ALA A 161 -33.25 -4.34 -14.04
C ALA A 161 -31.95 -4.23 -14.87
N LYS A 162 -30.91 -5.01 -14.54
CA LYS A 162 -29.57 -4.94 -15.17
C LYS A 162 -28.97 -3.52 -15.16
N SER A 163 -29.34 -2.69 -14.19
CA SER A 163 -28.88 -1.30 -14.08
C SER A 163 -27.54 -1.15 -13.35
N ILE A 164 -27.06 -2.23 -12.74
CA ILE A 164 -25.78 -2.27 -12.03
C ILE A 164 -24.95 -3.48 -12.45
N VAL A 165 -23.63 -3.29 -12.49
CA VAL A 165 -22.66 -4.35 -12.76
C VAL A 165 -21.63 -4.34 -11.63
N LEU A 166 -21.58 -5.42 -10.86
CA LEU A 166 -20.62 -5.60 -9.78
C LEU A 166 -19.39 -6.36 -10.28
N ARG A 167 -18.21 -5.84 -9.96
CA ARG A 167 -16.91 -6.38 -10.36
C ARG A 167 -16.07 -6.51 -9.10
N PHE A 168 -15.68 -7.74 -8.75
CA PHE A 168 -14.93 -8.04 -7.54
C PHE A 168 -13.46 -8.31 -7.85
N PHE A 169 -12.57 -7.64 -7.13
CA PHE A 169 -11.16 -7.95 -7.12
C PHE A 169 -10.75 -8.25 -5.68
N VAL A 170 -9.99 -9.33 -5.49
CA VAL A 170 -9.34 -9.63 -4.21
C VAL A 170 -7.84 -9.44 -4.40
N GLY A 171 -7.26 -8.50 -3.65
CA GLY A 171 -5.86 -8.16 -3.75
C GLY A 171 -5.53 -6.73 -3.30
N ASP A 172 -4.32 -6.30 -3.62
CA ASP A 172 -3.76 -4.98 -3.33
C ASP A 172 -4.35 -3.91 -4.25
N VAL A 173 -4.97 -2.91 -3.65
CA VAL A 173 -5.64 -1.84 -4.40
C VAL A 173 -4.65 -0.95 -5.16
N LEU A 174 -3.44 -0.72 -4.65
CA LEU A 174 -2.45 0.09 -5.36
C LEU A 174 -1.94 -0.65 -6.60
N ALA A 175 -1.73 -1.96 -6.52
CA ALA A 175 -1.38 -2.83 -7.63
C ALA A 175 -2.49 -2.90 -8.67
N LEU A 176 -3.75 -3.01 -8.24
CA LEU A 176 -4.91 -2.94 -9.13
C LEU A 176 -4.98 -1.60 -9.86
N CYS A 177 -4.86 -0.47 -9.14
CA CYS A 177 -4.90 0.85 -9.76
C CYS A 177 -3.80 1.02 -10.80
N ARG A 178 -2.58 0.54 -10.52
CA ARG A 178 -1.48 0.52 -11.50
C ARG A 178 -1.77 -0.39 -12.69
N ALA A 179 -2.36 -1.57 -12.46
CA ALA A 179 -2.72 -2.48 -13.53
C ALA A 179 -3.77 -1.88 -14.46
N LEU A 180 -4.81 -1.25 -13.90
CA LEU A 180 -5.86 -0.57 -14.65
C LEU A 180 -5.33 0.65 -15.44
N ASP A 181 -4.43 1.44 -14.86
CA ASP A 181 -3.79 2.56 -15.56
C ASP A 181 -2.94 2.08 -16.76
N GLN A 182 -2.15 1.00 -16.56
CA GLN A 182 -1.36 0.42 -17.65
C GLN A 182 -2.25 -0.21 -18.73
N TYR A 183 -3.33 -0.87 -18.34
CA TYR A 183 -4.32 -1.39 -19.28
C TYR A 183 -4.96 -0.25 -20.10
N ALA A 184 -5.36 0.84 -19.45
CA ALA A 184 -5.93 1.99 -20.15
C ALA A 184 -4.96 2.58 -21.20
N LYS A 185 -3.65 2.58 -20.90
CA LYS A 185 -2.60 3.10 -21.79
C LYS A 185 -2.21 2.16 -22.92
N PHE A 186 -2.06 0.86 -22.63
CA PHE A 186 -1.44 -0.10 -23.56
C PHE A 186 -2.40 -1.16 -24.09
N GLN A 187 -3.62 -1.25 -23.54
CA GLN A 187 -4.62 -2.27 -23.87
C GLN A 187 -4.09 -3.70 -23.72
N LYS A 188 -3.11 -3.91 -22.82
CA LYS A 188 -2.54 -5.22 -22.50
C LYS A 188 -3.18 -5.77 -21.23
N THR A 189 -3.66 -7.00 -21.26
CA THR A 189 -4.31 -7.63 -20.10
C THR A 189 -3.31 -8.21 -19.10
N ASP A 190 -2.15 -8.61 -19.58
CA ASP A 190 -1.02 -9.03 -18.76
C ASP A 190 -0.11 -7.83 -18.46
N ILE A 191 -0.21 -7.33 -17.24
CA ILE A 191 0.56 -6.18 -16.75
C ILE A 191 1.76 -6.61 -15.89
N GLY A 192 1.76 -7.85 -15.39
CA GLY A 192 2.79 -8.36 -14.48
C GLY A 192 2.90 -7.61 -13.14
N GLU A 193 1.83 -6.93 -12.69
CA GLU A 193 1.64 -6.47 -11.31
C GLU A 193 1.16 -7.66 -10.46
N PHE A 194 1.62 -7.78 -9.23
CA PHE A 194 1.22 -8.87 -8.33
C PHE A 194 -0.14 -8.60 -7.69
N THR A 195 -0.92 -9.65 -7.44
CA THR A 195 -2.26 -9.50 -6.87
C THR A 195 -2.22 -8.98 -5.43
N THR A 196 -1.23 -9.38 -4.64
CA THR A 196 -1.04 -8.93 -3.24
C THR A 196 0.44 -8.99 -2.87
N PRO A 197 0.90 -8.22 -1.86
CA PRO A 197 2.08 -8.58 -1.11
C PRO A 197 1.96 -10.06 -0.65
N TRP A 198 3.05 -10.83 -0.72
CA TRP A 198 3.11 -12.25 -0.31
C TRP A 198 2.53 -13.28 -1.28
N ARG A 199 2.23 -12.89 -2.53
CA ARG A 199 1.89 -13.83 -3.60
C ARG A 199 2.75 -13.64 -4.84
N ALA A 200 2.96 -14.73 -5.55
CA ALA A 200 3.64 -14.78 -6.83
C ALA A 200 2.67 -14.60 -8.02
N THR A 201 1.37 -14.70 -7.75
CA THR A 201 0.31 -14.53 -8.73
C THR A 201 0.17 -13.09 -9.18
N THR A 202 0.04 -12.90 -10.49
CA THR A 202 -0.09 -11.60 -11.14
C THR A 202 -1.54 -11.28 -11.50
N ILE A 203 -1.84 -10.00 -11.61
CA ILE A 203 -3.14 -9.49 -12.02
C ILE A 203 -3.30 -9.74 -13.53
N ASP A 204 -4.29 -10.56 -13.87
CA ASP A 204 -4.75 -10.73 -15.25
C ASP A 204 -6.07 -9.94 -15.45
N LEU A 205 -6.06 -9.06 -16.44
CA LEU A 205 -7.19 -8.23 -16.83
C LEU A 205 -7.97 -8.80 -18.03
N SER A 206 -7.74 -10.05 -18.43
CA SER A 206 -8.44 -10.71 -19.54
C SER A 206 -9.97 -10.67 -19.37
N GLU A 207 -10.48 -11.04 -18.20
CA GLU A 207 -11.89 -10.95 -17.86
C GLU A 207 -12.41 -9.51 -17.77
N HIS A 208 -11.54 -8.56 -17.40
CA HIS A 208 -11.89 -7.14 -17.43
C HIS A 208 -12.09 -6.67 -18.87
N ALA A 209 -11.16 -7.00 -19.77
CA ALA A 209 -11.19 -6.67 -21.18
C ALA A 209 -12.38 -7.32 -21.91
N ALA A 210 -12.70 -8.56 -21.57
CA ALA A 210 -13.84 -9.29 -22.13
C ALA A 210 -15.20 -8.90 -21.51
N SER A 211 -15.24 -7.99 -20.53
CA SER A 211 -16.49 -7.71 -19.81
C SER A 211 -17.51 -6.93 -20.65
N SER A 212 -18.79 -7.31 -20.50
CA SER A 212 -19.93 -6.63 -21.12
C SER A 212 -20.90 -6.10 -20.05
N PRO A 213 -21.27 -4.81 -20.07
CA PRO A 213 -20.70 -3.75 -20.91
C PRO A 213 -19.22 -3.51 -20.59
N PRO A 214 -18.42 -2.90 -21.51
CA PRO A 214 -17.03 -2.55 -21.23
C PRO A 214 -16.91 -1.78 -19.90
N ALA A 215 -15.83 -2.04 -19.16
CA ALA A 215 -15.61 -1.32 -17.91
C ALA A 215 -15.45 0.19 -18.19
N PRO A 216 -16.16 1.06 -17.46
CA PRO A 216 -16.03 2.50 -17.66
C PRO A 216 -14.65 3.00 -17.23
N ASN A 217 -14.22 4.12 -17.81
CA ASN A 217 -13.10 4.90 -17.26
C ASN A 217 -13.48 5.35 -15.84
N VAL A 218 -12.73 4.87 -14.86
CA VAL A 218 -13.18 4.70 -13.47
C VAL A 218 -13.26 6.03 -12.72
N GLU A 219 -14.45 6.42 -12.26
CA GLU A 219 -14.58 7.32 -11.10
C GLU A 219 -14.30 6.51 -9.83
N ARG A 220 -13.35 6.97 -9.01
CA ARG A 220 -12.90 6.24 -7.82
C ARG A 220 -13.29 7.00 -6.57
N ASN A 221 -13.93 6.29 -5.65
CA ASN A 221 -14.08 6.72 -4.27
C ASN A 221 -13.12 5.88 -3.42
N THR A 222 -12.21 6.55 -2.73
CA THR A 222 -11.16 5.87 -1.97
C THR A 222 -11.44 5.81 -0.48
N SER A 223 -12.51 6.46 0.00
CA SER A 223 -12.95 6.43 1.40
C SER A 223 -11.76 6.49 2.37
N THR A 224 -11.68 5.56 3.33
CA THR A 224 -10.60 5.50 4.34
C THR A 224 -9.29 4.90 3.84
N LEU A 225 -9.18 4.52 2.55
CA LEU A 225 -7.95 3.93 2.01
C LEU A 225 -6.76 4.91 2.06
N GLY A 226 -7.02 6.22 2.04
CA GLY A 226 -5.97 7.23 2.20
C GLY A 226 -5.25 7.14 3.56
N GLN A 227 -5.97 6.76 4.61
CA GLN A 227 -5.38 6.57 5.94
C GLN A 227 -4.53 5.30 6.02
N GLU A 228 -4.99 4.22 5.39
CA GLU A 228 -4.31 2.91 5.45
C GLU A 228 -3.10 2.84 4.49
N LEU A 229 -3.22 3.45 3.32
CA LEU A 229 -2.27 3.30 2.21
C LEU A 229 -1.45 4.56 1.95
N GLY A 230 -1.67 5.62 2.72
CA GLY A 230 -1.05 6.91 2.55
C GLY A 230 -1.79 7.75 1.50
N ILE A 231 -2.22 8.94 1.91
CA ILE A 231 -3.04 9.81 1.08
C ILE A 231 -2.34 10.16 -0.22
N PHE A 232 -1.02 10.37 -0.19
CA PHE A 232 -0.25 10.73 -1.37
C PHE A 232 -0.21 9.60 -2.41
N ASN A 233 -0.13 8.33 -1.99
CA ASN A 233 -0.20 7.18 -2.90
C ASN A 233 -1.53 7.18 -3.66
N ILE A 234 -2.62 7.42 -2.94
CA ILE A 234 -3.97 7.45 -3.49
C ILE A 234 -4.11 8.59 -4.50
N LEU A 235 -3.73 9.81 -4.11
CA LEU A 235 -3.81 10.98 -5.00
C LEU A 235 -2.98 10.79 -6.27
N LEU A 236 -1.76 10.25 -6.13
CA LEU A 236 -0.85 10.00 -7.24
C LEU A 236 -1.41 8.99 -8.25
N LEU A 237 -2.02 7.91 -7.77
CA LEU A 237 -2.57 6.85 -8.63
C LEU A 237 -3.90 7.23 -9.27
N ASP A 238 -4.70 8.05 -8.59
CA ASP A 238 -6.04 8.38 -9.04
C ASP A 238 -6.07 9.60 -9.96
N GLN A 239 -5.20 10.59 -9.74
CA GLN A 239 -5.20 11.81 -10.54
C GLN A 239 -5.21 11.55 -12.06
N PRO A 240 -4.36 10.67 -12.64
CA PRO A 240 -4.33 10.45 -14.08
C PRO A 240 -5.63 9.86 -14.65
N SER A 241 -6.42 9.20 -13.81
CA SER A 241 -7.66 8.52 -14.18
C SER A 241 -8.91 9.41 -14.12
N LEU A 242 -8.80 10.59 -13.50
CA LEU A 242 -9.92 11.50 -13.33
C LEU A 242 -10.40 12.07 -14.67
N LYS A 243 -11.72 12.31 -14.76
CA LYS A 243 -12.33 12.94 -15.93
C LYS A 243 -11.74 14.34 -16.13
N LYS A 244 -11.13 14.57 -17.29
CA LYS A 244 -10.50 15.86 -17.67
C LYS A 244 -11.47 16.86 -18.31
N ARG A 245 -12.74 16.47 -18.52
CA ARG A 245 -13.72 17.33 -19.21
C ARG A 245 -14.18 18.45 -18.27
N PRO A 246 -14.04 19.74 -18.64
CA PRO A 246 -14.46 20.86 -17.79
C PRO A 246 -15.94 20.82 -17.38
N ALA A 247 -16.82 20.34 -18.28
CA ALA A 247 -18.27 20.24 -18.00
C ALA A 247 -18.65 19.09 -17.04
N SER A 248 -17.72 18.20 -16.69
CA SER A 248 -17.96 17.06 -15.81
C SER A 248 -16.73 16.81 -14.93
N GLN A 249 -16.37 17.82 -14.12
CA GLN A 249 -15.21 17.77 -13.24
C GLN A 249 -15.34 16.62 -12.25
N ALA A 250 -14.34 15.73 -12.25
CA ALA A 250 -14.26 14.68 -11.24
C ALA A 250 -13.76 15.28 -9.92
N VAL A 251 -14.38 14.85 -8.82
CA VAL A 251 -13.94 15.14 -7.46
C VAL A 251 -13.53 13.82 -6.82
N LEU A 252 -12.32 13.78 -6.27
CA LEU A 252 -11.85 12.64 -5.50
C LEU A 252 -12.09 12.92 -4.02
N TYR A 253 -12.74 11.98 -3.33
CA TYR A 253 -12.98 12.09 -1.88
C TYR A 253 -12.12 11.10 -1.11
N THR A 254 -11.44 11.60 -0.08
CA THR A 254 -10.71 10.78 0.91
C THR A 254 -11.27 11.04 2.29
N ASP A 255 -11.47 9.99 3.09
CA ASP A 255 -11.86 10.08 4.50
C ASP A 255 -10.64 9.80 5.37
N ILE A 256 -10.33 10.68 6.31
CA ILE A 256 -9.17 10.53 7.19
C ILE A 256 -9.52 10.83 8.64
N SER A 257 -8.95 10.08 9.58
CA SER A 257 -9.06 10.32 11.02
C SER A 257 -7.91 11.21 11.50
N LEU A 258 -8.20 12.44 11.89
CA LEU A 258 -7.19 13.42 12.31
C LEU A 258 -7.21 13.64 13.84
N PRO A 259 -6.05 13.78 14.49
CA PRO A 259 -5.98 14.08 15.91
C PRO A 259 -6.22 15.57 16.20
N PHE A 260 -7.01 15.88 17.23
CA PHE A 260 -7.42 17.25 17.57
C PHE A 260 -6.28 18.23 17.77
N HIS A 261 -5.26 17.84 18.52
CA HIS A 261 -4.19 18.74 18.94
C HIS A 261 -3.08 18.91 17.90
N LYS A 262 -3.16 18.19 16.77
CA LYS A 262 -2.09 18.14 15.77
C LYS A 262 -2.60 18.19 14.33
N THR A 263 -3.86 18.54 14.09
CA THR A 263 -4.51 18.45 12.76
C THR A 263 -3.67 19.01 11.62
N VAL A 264 -3.32 20.30 11.69
CA VAL A 264 -2.64 21.00 10.59
C VAL A 264 -1.26 20.39 10.38
N PHE A 265 -0.54 20.14 11.47
CA PHE A 265 0.77 19.50 11.44
C PHE A 265 0.70 18.10 10.80
N VAL A 266 -0.20 17.23 11.27
CA VAL A 266 -0.38 15.86 10.77
C VAL A 266 -0.81 15.86 9.30
N PHE A 267 -1.69 16.78 8.92
CA PHE A 267 -2.09 16.90 7.52
C PHE A 267 -0.90 17.30 6.63
N HIS A 268 -0.08 18.26 7.06
CA HIS A 268 1.15 18.64 6.36
C HIS A 268 2.17 17.49 6.25
N GLU A 269 2.34 16.70 7.31
CA GLU A 269 3.17 15.50 7.29
C GLU A 269 2.66 14.48 6.26
N TRP A 270 1.34 14.28 6.16
CA TRP A 270 0.74 13.32 5.24
C TRP A 270 0.83 13.69 3.77
N ILE A 271 0.74 14.99 3.46
CA ILE A 271 0.99 15.51 2.10
C ILE A 271 2.48 15.84 1.87
N CYS A 272 3.33 15.66 2.89
CA CYS A 272 4.78 15.83 2.90
C CYS A 272 5.29 17.23 2.51
N HIS A 273 4.43 18.25 2.44
CA HIS A 273 4.77 19.65 2.18
C HIS A 273 3.60 20.60 2.51
N SER A 274 3.67 21.84 2.04
CA SER A 274 2.52 22.75 1.97
C SER A 274 1.41 22.25 1.04
N VAL A 275 0.17 22.67 1.33
CA VAL A 275 -1.02 22.38 0.50
C VAL A 275 -0.83 22.85 -0.94
N VAL A 276 -0.24 24.04 -1.13
CA VAL A 276 -0.02 24.63 -2.45
C VAL A 276 1.01 23.82 -3.25
N THR A 277 2.17 23.52 -2.67
CA THR A 277 3.21 22.76 -3.37
C THR A 277 2.75 21.36 -3.74
N SER A 278 2.17 20.63 -2.77
CA SER A 278 1.66 19.27 -3.01
C SER A 278 0.53 19.33 -4.05
N GLY A 279 -0.34 20.34 -3.93
CA GLY A 279 -1.43 20.59 -4.84
C GLY A 279 -0.98 20.82 -6.28
N ILE A 280 0.11 21.56 -6.50
CA ILE A 280 0.69 21.82 -7.83
C ILE A 280 1.37 20.56 -8.40
N LEU A 281 2.22 19.89 -7.60
CA LEU A 281 3.02 18.76 -8.08
C LEU A 281 2.18 17.51 -8.37
N ILE A 282 1.21 17.22 -7.50
CA ILE A 282 0.21 16.17 -7.74
C ILE A 282 -0.78 16.65 -8.80
N GLY A 283 -1.12 17.94 -8.76
CA GLY A 283 -2.18 18.60 -9.49
C GLY A 283 -3.57 18.10 -9.10
N LEU A 284 -3.72 17.93 -7.79
CA LEU A 284 -4.98 17.84 -7.06
C LEU A 284 -4.83 18.65 -5.79
N ALA A 285 -5.73 19.61 -5.59
CA ALA A 285 -5.73 20.44 -4.40
C ALA A 285 -6.93 20.11 -3.50
N PRO A 286 -6.74 20.12 -2.17
CA PRO A 286 -7.81 19.90 -1.23
C PRO A 286 -8.67 21.17 -1.12
N ARG A 287 -9.88 21.12 -1.69
CA ARG A 287 -10.71 22.30 -1.98
C ARG A 287 -11.00 23.16 -0.74
N HIS A 288 -11.39 22.55 0.38
CA HIS A 288 -11.77 23.28 1.59
C HIS A 288 -10.58 23.92 2.31
N TYR A 289 -9.36 23.39 2.17
CA TYR A 289 -8.16 24.05 2.70
C TYR A 289 -7.79 25.29 1.88
N LEU A 290 -8.17 25.34 0.59
CA LEU A 290 -7.97 26.52 -0.25
C LEU A 290 -9.10 27.54 -0.12
N SER A 291 -10.36 27.08 -0.11
CA SER A 291 -11.53 27.96 -0.08
C SER A 291 -12.00 28.32 1.32
N MET A 292 -11.42 27.71 2.37
CA MET A 292 -11.86 27.82 3.76
C MET A 292 -13.36 27.48 3.95
N PHE A 293 -13.90 26.63 3.06
CA PHE A 293 -15.33 26.30 3.01
C PHE A 293 -15.54 24.82 2.74
N THR A 294 -16.44 24.20 3.51
CA THR A 294 -16.91 22.82 3.30
C THR A 294 -18.42 22.76 3.48
N SER A 295 -19.09 21.91 2.69
CA SER A 295 -20.52 21.59 2.87
C SER A 295 -20.75 20.44 3.86
N ILE A 296 -19.68 19.87 4.41
CA ILE A 296 -19.71 18.74 5.34
C ILE A 296 -19.46 19.27 6.74
N SER A 297 -20.38 19.01 7.67
CA SER A 297 -20.20 19.36 9.08
C SER A 297 -19.64 18.16 9.86
N ASN A 298 -18.50 18.34 10.49
CA ASN A 298 -17.95 17.50 11.55
C ASN A 298 -17.91 18.24 12.90
N THR A 299 -18.68 19.33 13.03
CA THR A 299 -18.73 20.19 14.20
C THR A 299 -19.03 19.43 15.49
N HIS A 300 -19.88 18.39 15.40
CA HIS A 300 -20.24 17.53 16.52
C HIS A 300 -19.03 16.74 17.07
N GLU A 301 -18.11 16.30 16.21
CA GLU A 301 -16.84 15.73 16.66
C GLU A 301 -15.95 16.84 17.22
N LEU A 302 -15.90 18.01 16.55
CA LEU A 302 -14.97 19.09 16.89
C LEU A 302 -15.20 19.79 18.23
N ILE A 303 -16.43 19.82 18.75
CA ILE A 303 -16.78 20.55 19.97
C ILE A 303 -16.27 19.87 21.25
N MET A 304 -15.85 18.59 21.21
CA MET A 304 -15.43 17.86 22.41
C MET A 304 -14.02 17.23 22.30
N PRO A 305 -12.97 18.05 22.08
CA PRO A 305 -11.59 17.56 21.96
C PRO A 305 -11.05 16.92 23.27
N ARG A 306 -11.68 17.20 24.42
CA ARG A 306 -11.30 16.59 25.71
C ARG A 306 -11.78 15.15 25.86
N ILE A 307 -12.64 14.69 24.95
CA ILE A 307 -13.42 13.47 25.08
C ILE A 307 -13.12 12.51 23.94
N ASN A 308 -12.94 13.03 22.73
CA ASN A 308 -12.47 12.28 21.59
C ASN A 308 -11.15 12.91 21.12
N ASP A 309 -10.11 12.09 20.98
CA ASP A 309 -8.77 12.52 20.59
C ASP A 309 -8.63 12.68 19.07
N THR A 310 -9.59 12.15 18.31
CA THR A 310 -9.61 12.17 16.84
C THR A 310 -10.98 12.53 16.25
N TYR A 311 -11.00 13.09 15.05
CA TYR A 311 -12.21 13.32 14.29
C TYR A 311 -12.06 12.90 12.82
N MET A 312 -13.17 12.59 12.15
CA MET A 312 -13.14 12.29 10.72
C MET A 312 -13.23 13.57 9.87
N GLU A 313 -12.31 13.70 8.93
CA GLU A 313 -12.31 14.74 7.91
C GLU A 313 -12.52 14.09 6.54
N ARG A 314 -13.55 14.51 5.80
CA ARG A 314 -13.73 14.14 4.40
C ARG A 314 -13.14 15.23 3.52
N ILE A 315 -12.05 14.91 2.85
CA ILE A 315 -11.35 15.85 1.98
C ILE A 315 -11.78 15.68 0.52
N ALA A 316 -12.29 16.76 -0.07
CA ALA A 316 -12.57 16.86 -1.51
C ALA A 316 -11.35 17.39 -2.27
N TRP A 317 -10.80 16.55 -3.15
CA TRP A 317 -9.66 16.86 -4.01
C TRP A 317 -10.13 17.18 -5.42
N VAL A 318 -9.68 18.31 -5.95
CA VAL A 318 -10.07 18.83 -7.27
C VAL A 318 -8.85 19.23 -8.07
N ASP A 319 -8.94 19.18 -9.40
CA ASP A 319 -7.90 19.72 -10.26
C ASP A 319 -7.93 21.27 -10.21
N PRO A 320 -6.87 21.93 -9.70
CA PRO A 320 -6.87 23.39 -9.57
C PRO A 320 -6.69 24.10 -10.92
N THR A 321 -6.29 23.40 -11.99
CA THR A 321 -5.89 24.01 -13.27
C THR A 321 -7.00 24.08 -14.32
N LEU A 322 -8.09 23.33 -14.15
CA LEU A 322 -9.17 23.25 -15.16
C LEU A 322 -10.02 24.53 -15.33
N GLY A 323 -9.73 25.57 -14.53
CA GLY A 323 -10.29 26.92 -14.70
C GLY A 323 -9.42 27.88 -15.52
N ASP A 324 -8.14 27.57 -15.73
CA ASP A 324 -7.16 28.42 -16.43
C ASP A 324 -6.42 27.61 -17.51
N SER A 325 -6.78 27.84 -18.77
CA SER A 325 -6.21 27.14 -19.94
C SER A 325 -4.72 27.42 -20.20
N GLU A 326 -4.16 28.45 -19.55
CA GLU A 326 -2.78 28.91 -19.73
C GLU A 326 -1.80 28.41 -18.65
N SER A 327 -2.21 27.45 -17.81
CA SER A 327 -1.42 26.99 -16.66
C SER A 327 -0.33 25.96 -17.03
N HIS A 328 0.57 26.32 -17.95
CA HIS A 328 1.81 25.55 -18.15
C HIS A 328 2.87 25.99 -17.14
N TYR A 329 3.09 25.17 -16.11
CA TYR A 329 4.15 25.41 -15.14
C TYR A 329 5.52 25.03 -15.72
N GLN A 330 6.35 26.04 -15.98
CA GLN A 330 7.78 25.88 -16.23
C GLN A 330 8.54 26.03 -14.92
N SER A 331 9.45 25.09 -14.65
CA SER A 331 10.29 25.13 -13.45
C SER A 331 11.73 24.83 -13.80
N SER A 332 12.66 25.48 -13.11
CA SER A 332 14.06 25.10 -13.18
C SER A 332 14.28 23.77 -12.44
N PRO A 333 15.23 22.91 -12.87
CA PRO A 333 15.56 21.69 -12.14
C PRO A 333 15.95 21.92 -10.69
N LYS A 334 16.57 23.07 -10.39
CA LYS A 334 17.05 23.39 -9.04
C LYS A 334 15.89 23.70 -8.09
N GLU A 335 14.90 24.46 -8.53
CA GLU A 335 13.69 24.74 -7.75
C GLU A 335 12.90 23.45 -7.54
N LEU A 336 12.68 22.68 -8.61
CA LEU A 336 11.96 21.41 -8.50
C LEU A 336 12.69 20.41 -7.60
N LEU A 337 14.04 20.35 -7.68
CA LEU A 337 14.87 19.55 -6.76
C LEU A 337 14.64 19.95 -5.30
N GLN A 338 14.63 21.25 -4.98
CA GLN A 338 14.42 21.72 -3.61
C GLN A 338 13.06 21.26 -3.07
N LEU A 339 11.99 21.37 -3.87
CA LEU A 339 10.66 20.92 -3.48
C LEU A 339 10.60 19.39 -3.30
N LEU A 340 11.15 18.64 -4.24
CA LEU A 340 11.21 17.18 -4.18
C LEU A 340 12.02 16.68 -2.99
N PHE A 341 13.13 17.34 -2.70
CA PHE A 341 13.97 16.98 -1.57
C PHE A 341 13.33 17.36 -0.25
N GLY A 342 12.56 18.45 -0.16
CA GLY A 342 11.75 18.77 1.01
C GLY A 342 10.69 17.69 1.30
N ILE A 343 10.02 17.19 0.26
CA ILE A 343 9.09 16.05 0.36
C ILE A 343 9.83 14.79 0.82
N TYR A 344 10.98 14.50 0.20
CA TYR A 344 11.82 13.36 0.57
C TYR A 344 12.30 13.43 2.03
N ASP A 345 12.81 14.58 2.47
CA ASP A 345 13.36 14.77 3.82
C ASP A 345 12.28 14.66 4.90
N THR A 346 11.09 15.20 4.64
CA THR A 346 9.93 15.03 5.53
C THR A 346 9.58 13.56 5.66
N TYR A 347 9.50 12.86 4.53
CA TYR A 347 9.09 11.47 4.49
C TYR A 347 10.09 10.49 5.14
N PHE A 348 11.37 10.66 4.84
CA PHE A 348 12.46 9.86 5.41
C PHE A 348 13.08 10.52 6.65
N SER A 349 12.34 11.42 7.32
CA SER A 349 12.81 12.12 8.51
C SER A 349 13.24 11.15 9.62
N PHE A 350 12.58 9.98 9.69
CA PHE A 350 12.88 8.94 10.66
C PHE A 350 14.20 8.21 10.41
N ASP A 351 14.71 8.19 9.16
CA ASP A 351 16.01 7.57 8.87
C ASP A 351 17.17 8.31 9.55
N ARG A 352 16.96 9.59 9.91
CA ARG A 352 17.89 10.44 10.66
C ARG A 352 17.81 10.23 12.17
N LEU A 353 16.80 9.51 12.67
CA LEU A 353 16.68 9.30 14.10
C LEU A 353 17.82 8.42 14.58
N SER A 354 18.66 8.99 15.46
CA SER A 354 19.63 8.21 16.21
C SER A 354 18.91 7.21 17.10
N PHE A 355 19.65 6.19 17.54
CA PHE A 355 19.10 5.23 18.47
C PHE A 355 18.60 5.90 19.75
N ASP A 356 19.38 6.81 20.33
CA ASP A 356 19.00 7.49 21.57
C ASP A 356 17.67 8.24 21.40
N SER A 357 17.43 8.82 20.22
CA SER A 357 16.16 9.47 19.89
C SER A 357 15.02 8.45 19.83
N VAL A 358 15.22 7.32 19.15
CA VAL A 358 14.22 6.23 19.09
C VAL A 358 13.93 5.67 20.48
N GLN A 359 14.95 5.47 21.31
CA GLN A 359 14.80 4.95 22.67
C GLN A 359 14.05 5.94 23.57
N LYS A 360 14.40 7.23 23.52
CA LYS A 360 13.68 8.29 24.25
C LYS A 360 12.22 8.38 23.82
N MET A 361 11.94 8.30 22.52
CA MET A 361 10.56 8.28 22.03
C MET A 361 9.80 7.04 22.47
N GLY A 362 10.43 5.86 22.44
CA GLY A 362 9.82 4.63 22.94
C GLY A 362 9.52 4.68 24.44
N GLN A 363 10.35 5.36 25.24
CA GLN A 363 10.09 5.60 26.66
C GLN A 363 8.87 6.51 26.92
N LEU A 364 8.54 7.40 25.97
CA LEU A 364 7.32 8.22 26.02
C LEU A 364 6.06 7.43 25.62
N GLY A 365 6.23 6.23 25.05
CA GLY A 365 5.16 5.32 24.64
C GLY A 365 5.34 4.80 23.22
N ALA A 366 4.87 3.57 22.96
CA ALA A 366 4.94 2.94 21.64
C ALA A 366 4.18 3.72 20.55
N GLU A 367 3.10 4.43 20.94
CA GLU A 367 2.29 5.28 20.06
C GLU A 367 3.12 6.42 19.42
N ALA A 368 4.13 6.93 20.13
CA ALA A 368 5.01 7.96 19.60
C ALA A 368 5.87 7.44 18.44
N LEU A 369 6.27 6.16 18.48
CA LEU A 369 7.04 5.49 17.44
C LEU A 369 6.17 4.98 16.29
N GLN A 370 4.91 4.66 16.57
CA GLN A 370 3.95 4.15 15.62
C GLN A 370 3.74 5.10 14.44
N PHE A 371 3.59 6.40 14.71
CA PHE A 371 3.45 7.42 13.67
C PHE A 371 4.59 7.37 12.64
N PHE A 372 5.84 7.21 13.10
CA PHE A 372 7.02 7.12 12.23
C PHE A 372 7.26 5.74 11.63
N SER A 373 6.51 4.73 12.07
CA SER A 373 6.66 3.35 11.62
C SER A 373 5.63 2.96 10.58
N THR A 374 4.56 3.76 10.40
CA THR A 374 3.57 3.61 9.33
C THR A 374 4.11 4.21 8.04
N ALA A 375 5.20 3.62 7.54
CA ALA A 375 5.83 4.06 6.30
C ALA A 375 4.94 3.64 5.11
N HIS A 376 4.19 4.58 4.55
CA HIS A 376 3.31 4.34 3.39
C HIS A 376 4.04 4.37 2.04
N TYR A 377 5.21 5.00 1.98
CA TYR A 377 5.96 5.26 0.75
C TYR A 377 7.34 4.56 0.75
N SER A 378 7.92 4.39 -0.42
CA SER A 378 9.27 3.83 -0.60
C SER A 378 10.02 4.67 -1.63
N ARG A 379 11.32 4.42 -1.84
CA ARG A 379 12.03 5.11 -2.93
C ARG A 379 11.41 4.85 -4.30
N LYS A 380 10.81 3.67 -4.51
CA LYS A 380 9.97 3.37 -5.68
C LYS A 380 8.85 4.40 -5.89
N PHE A 381 8.22 4.86 -4.81
CA PHE A 381 7.18 5.87 -4.88
C PHE A 381 7.74 7.23 -5.31
N MET A 382 8.90 7.64 -4.78
CA MET A 382 9.54 8.90 -5.21
C MET A 382 9.81 8.92 -6.72
N VAL A 383 10.26 7.79 -7.28
CA VAL A 383 10.43 7.67 -8.74
C VAL A 383 9.08 7.70 -9.46
N ALA A 384 8.04 7.04 -8.93
CA ALA A 384 6.69 7.13 -9.51
C ALA A 384 6.15 8.58 -9.48
N PHE A 385 6.44 9.33 -8.42
CA PHE A 385 6.09 10.73 -8.30
C PHE A 385 6.83 11.61 -9.31
N LEU A 386 8.12 11.35 -9.54
CA LEU A 386 8.89 12.02 -10.61
C LEU A 386 8.29 11.77 -12.00
N VAL A 387 7.90 10.53 -12.31
CA VAL A 387 7.22 10.20 -13.56
C VAL A 387 5.90 10.95 -13.70
N HIS A 388 5.15 11.06 -12.60
CA HIS A 388 3.89 11.80 -12.58
C HIS A 388 4.10 13.28 -12.86
N ILE A 389 5.04 13.93 -12.16
CA ILE A 389 5.38 15.34 -12.40
C ILE A 389 5.83 15.52 -13.85
N LYS A 390 6.66 14.60 -14.39
CA LYS A 390 7.07 14.63 -15.81
C LYS A 390 5.90 14.60 -16.79
N SER A 391 4.82 13.91 -16.46
CA SER A 391 3.62 13.88 -17.31
C SER A 391 2.81 15.18 -17.30
N ARG A 392 3.13 16.11 -16.38
CA ARG A 392 2.36 17.33 -16.11
C ARG A 392 3.14 18.63 -16.29
N SER A 393 4.44 18.64 -15.99
CA SER A 393 5.29 19.83 -16.03
C SER A 393 6.24 19.79 -17.21
N CYS A 394 6.53 20.96 -17.76
CA CYS A 394 7.64 21.15 -18.70
C CYS A 394 8.85 21.70 -17.92
N LEU A 395 10.00 21.04 -18.04
CA LEU A 395 11.26 21.67 -17.64
C LEU A 395 11.67 22.70 -18.68
N THR A 396 12.48 23.68 -18.29
CA THR A 396 13.01 24.67 -19.23
C THR A 396 13.82 23.98 -20.35
N PRO A 397 13.88 24.54 -21.58
CA PRO A 397 14.56 23.90 -22.72
C PRO A 397 16.05 23.57 -22.48
N GLU A 398 16.70 24.29 -21.57
CA GLU A 398 18.11 24.13 -21.18
C GLU A 398 18.31 23.00 -20.14
N ALA A 399 17.22 22.39 -19.67
CA ALA A 399 17.18 21.51 -18.52
C ALA A 399 16.43 20.20 -18.81
N GLY A 400 17.18 19.14 -19.10
CA GLY A 400 16.62 17.81 -19.30
C GLY A 400 16.21 17.12 -17.98
N TRP A 401 15.29 16.15 -18.10
CA TRP A 401 14.92 15.26 -16.99
C TRP A 401 16.10 14.41 -16.48
N ASP A 402 17.12 14.22 -17.30
CA ASP A 402 18.39 13.58 -16.92
C ASP A 402 19.16 14.41 -15.89
N VAL A 403 19.19 15.74 -16.05
CA VAL A 403 19.83 16.66 -15.10
C VAL A 403 19.14 16.57 -13.74
N LEU A 404 17.80 16.68 -13.71
CA LEU A 404 17.04 16.57 -12.47
C LEU A 404 17.24 15.20 -11.79
N SER A 405 17.18 14.10 -12.55
CA SER A 405 17.35 12.75 -12.00
C SER A 405 18.74 12.57 -11.37
N ASN A 406 19.79 13.12 -12.00
CA ASN A 406 21.14 13.12 -11.45
C ASN A 406 21.27 14.00 -10.20
N LEU A 407 20.65 15.18 -10.19
CA LEU A 407 20.64 16.08 -9.03
C LEU A 407 19.95 15.43 -7.83
N VAL A 408 18.81 14.76 -8.04
CA VAL A 408 18.13 14.01 -6.97
C VAL A 408 19.03 12.89 -6.47
N ALA A 409 19.68 12.12 -7.35
CA ALA A 409 20.60 11.06 -6.95
C ALA A 409 21.76 11.57 -6.10
N GLN A 410 22.35 12.72 -6.45
CA GLN A 410 23.40 13.37 -5.68
C GLN A 410 22.88 13.82 -4.31
N ALA A 411 21.71 14.46 -4.26
CA ALA A 411 21.09 14.88 -3.01
C ALA A 411 20.82 13.68 -2.08
N LEU A 412 20.36 12.55 -2.62
CA LEU A 412 20.15 11.31 -1.88
C LEU A 412 21.45 10.73 -1.31
N ALA A 413 22.53 10.76 -2.08
CA ALA A 413 23.85 10.29 -1.63
C ALA A 413 24.35 11.10 -0.42
N HIS A 414 24.04 12.40 -0.37
CA HIS A 414 24.40 13.28 0.74
C HIS A 414 23.40 13.25 1.92
N HIS A 415 22.19 12.72 1.71
CA HIS A 415 21.14 12.67 2.74
C HIS A 415 21.41 11.62 3.81
N SER A 416 21.99 10.48 3.44
CA SER A 416 22.28 9.41 4.40
C SER A 416 23.34 9.86 5.41
N GLN A 417 22.93 10.02 6.68
CA GLN A 417 23.88 10.21 7.80
C GLN A 417 24.78 8.99 8.04
N LYS A 418 24.50 7.87 7.35
CA LYS A 418 25.27 6.63 7.40
C LYS A 418 26.05 6.49 6.09
N PRO A 419 27.37 6.78 6.08
CA PRO A 419 28.20 6.67 4.87
C PRO A 419 28.20 5.26 4.27
N GLN A 420 27.92 4.25 5.10
CA GLN A 420 27.85 2.84 4.70
C GLN A 420 26.55 2.47 3.97
N LEU A 421 25.50 3.30 4.05
CA LEU A 421 24.19 3.00 3.47
C LEU A 421 24.04 3.67 2.10
N ASP A 422 23.98 2.88 1.03
CA ASP A 422 23.75 3.37 -0.33
C ASP A 422 22.28 3.30 -0.72
N LEU A 423 21.68 4.48 -0.87
CA LEU A 423 20.28 4.66 -1.25
C LEU A 423 20.11 4.91 -2.76
N THR A 424 21.21 5.15 -3.47
CA THR A 424 21.17 5.59 -4.88
C THR A 424 20.86 4.44 -5.84
N HIS A 425 21.16 3.20 -5.44
CA HIS A 425 20.98 2.03 -6.31
C HIS A 425 19.53 1.61 -6.47
N GLU A 426 18.75 1.50 -5.39
CA GLU A 426 17.32 1.24 -5.49
C GLU A 426 16.62 2.34 -6.30
N PHE A 427 16.97 3.60 -6.04
CA PHE A 427 16.42 4.75 -6.76
C PHE A 427 16.69 4.69 -8.26
N GLY A 428 17.94 4.38 -8.65
CA GLY A 428 18.32 4.23 -10.04
C GLY A 428 17.70 3.00 -10.72
N ALA A 429 17.57 1.87 -10.01
CA ALA A 429 16.87 0.69 -10.54
C ALA A 429 15.42 1.03 -10.90
N HIS A 430 14.73 1.80 -10.05
CA HIS A 430 13.39 2.26 -10.35
C HIS A 430 13.32 3.29 -11.48
N HIS A 431 14.35 4.12 -11.70
CA HIS A 431 14.40 5.02 -12.87
C HIS A 431 14.36 4.22 -14.16
N LEU A 432 15.23 3.21 -14.28
CA LEU A 432 15.29 2.33 -15.43
C LEU A 432 13.96 1.59 -15.66
N LEU A 433 13.37 1.02 -14.60
CA LEU A 433 12.08 0.32 -14.68
C LEU A 433 10.90 1.23 -15.10
N ARG A 434 11.04 2.54 -14.95
CA ARG A 434 10.01 3.53 -15.28
C ARG A 434 10.34 4.37 -16.51
N GLY A 435 11.45 4.09 -17.19
CA GLY A 435 11.89 4.83 -18.38
C GLY A 435 12.28 6.28 -18.09
N LEU A 436 12.81 6.56 -16.90
CA LEU A 436 13.46 7.84 -16.60
C LEU A 436 14.97 7.72 -16.86
N PRO A 437 15.59 8.77 -17.45
CA PRO A 437 17.03 8.76 -17.71
C PRO A 437 17.82 8.75 -16.40
N PHE A 438 18.87 7.91 -16.33
CA PHE A 438 19.73 7.78 -15.16
C PHE A 438 21.15 7.36 -15.54
N LYS A 439 22.01 8.34 -15.85
CA LYS A 439 23.34 8.13 -16.45
C LYS A 439 24.21 7.11 -15.70
N LYS A 440 24.16 7.07 -14.37
CA LYS A 440 24.98 6.18 -13.53
C LYS A 440 24.68 4.69 -13.75
N LEU A 441 23.49 4.33 -14.24
CA LEU A 441 23.09 2.93 -14.52
C LEU A 441 22.77 2.67 -16.00
N GLU A 442 22.99 3.66 -16.87
CA GLU A 442 22.81 3.50 -18.32
C GLU A 442 24.02 2.86 -19.00
N ALA A 443 25.18 2.79 -18.33
CA ALA A 443 26.37 2.12 -18.83
C ALA A 443 26.10 0.62 -19.04
N GLU A 444 26.70 0.06 -20.10
CA GLU A 444 26.68 -1.39 -20.30
C GLU A 444 27.52 -2.08 -19.23
N PRO A 445 27.07 -3.23 -18.69
CA PRO A 445 27.85 -3.99 -17.73
C PRO A 445 29.24 -4.31 -18.29
N SER A 446 30.28 -4.12 -17.47
CA SER A 446 31.64 -4.42 -17.92
C SER A 446 31.82 -5.90 -18.29
N LYS A 447 32.77 -6.22 -19.17
CA LYS A 447 33.11 -7.62 -19.50
C LYS A 447 33.55 -8.44 -18.28
N ALA A 448 34.05 -7.78 -17.23
CA ALA A 448 34.42 -8.43 -15.98
C ALA A 448 33.18 -8.90 -15.21
N VAL A 449 32.11 -8.10 -15.22
CA VAL A 449 30.82 -8.46 -14.60
C VAL A 449 30.24 -9.70 -15.26
N ALA A 450 30.24 -9.77 -16.59
CA ALA A 450 29.73 -10.93 -17.32
C ALA A 450 30.51 -12.23 -17.08
N ARG A 451 31.73 -12.16 -16.51
CA ARG A 451 32.59 -13.30 -16.16
C ARG A 451 32.60 -13.60 -14.65
N SER A 452 31.74 -12.92 -13.88
CA SER A 452 31.67 -13.18 -12.44
C SER A 452 31.03 -14.54 -12.16
N GLU A 453 31.34 -15.11 -11.01
CA GLU A 453 30.79 -16.39 -10.56
C GLU A 453 29.27 -16.45 -10.64
N VAL A 454 28.60 -15.34 -10.32
CA VAL A 454 27.14 -15.20 -10.33
C VAL A 454 26.52 -15.30 -11.73
N PHE A 455 27.26 -14.88 -12.76
CA PHE A 455 26.75 -14.82 -14.14
C PHE A 455 27.38 -15.85 -15.08
N ASN A 456 28.29 -16.70 -14.60
CA ASN A 456 29.00 -17.68 -15.43
C ASN A 456 28.06 -18.65 -16.19
N ASP A 457 26.88 -18.93 -15.65
CA ASP A 457 25.90 -19.83 -16.27
C ASP A 457 24.98 -19.13 -17.30
N TRP A 458 25.15 -17.82 -17.52
CA TRP A 458 24.25 -17.04 -18.38
C TRP A 458 24.70 -17.10 -19.84
N THR A 459 23.83 -17.64 -20.71
CA THR A 459 24.09 -17.80 -22.15
C THR A 459 23.70 -16.59 -22.99
N SER A 460 22.89 -15.67 -22.45
CA SER A 460 22.41 -14.46 -23.13
C SER A 460 23.19 -13.21 -22.67
N PRO A 461 23.12 -12.09 -23.42
CA PRO A 461 23.67 -10.82 -22.98
C PRO A 461 23.18 -10.46 -21.58
N LEU A 462 24.09 -9.96 -20.75
CA LEU A 462 23.79 -9.58 -19.37
C LEU A 462 22.90 -8.33 -19.34
N PRO A 463 21.73 -8.35 -18.69
CA PRO A 463 20.89 -7.18 -18.55
C PRO A 463 21.53 -6.18 -17.58
N LYS A 464 21.17 -4.90 -17.74
CA LYS A 464 21.60 -3.82 -16.82
C LYS A 464 21.06 -4.04 -15.40
N LEU A 465 19.83 -4.52 -15.30
CA LEU A 465 19.23 -4.92 -14.04
C LEU A 465 19.08 -6.43 -14.01
N ALA A 466 19.64 -7.05 -12.98
CA ALA A 466 19.34 -8.41 -12.58
C ALA A 466 18.27 -8.40 -11.46
N ARG A 467 17.74 -9.57 -11.15
CA ARG A 467 16.91 -9.77 -9.95
C ARG A 467 17.61 -10.66 -8.96
N ALA A 468 17.95 -10.09 -7.81
CA ALA A 468 18.29 -10.89 -6.66
C ALA A 468 16.98 -11.47 -6.08
N THR A 469 16.89 -12.79 -6.06
CA THR A 469 15.79 -13.56 -5.46
C THR A 469 16.37 -14.32 -4.29
N THR A 470 16.08 -13.85 -3.10
CA THR A 470 16.48 -14.49 -1.85
C THR A 470 15.45 -15.55 -1.50
N LEU A 471 15.92 -16.78 -1.34
CA LEU A 471 15.14 -17.91 -0.85
C LEU A 471 15.35 -17.98 0.66
N VAL A 472 14.32 -17.65 1.43
CA VAL A 472 14.36 -17.75 2.89
C VAL A 472 13.57 -19.00 3.27
N PHE A 473 14.30 -20.10 3.47
CA PHE A 473 13.69 -21.38 3.82
C PHE A 473 12.89 -21.31 5.13
N GLY A 474 11.73 -21.97 5.15
CA GLY A 474 10.82 -21.97 6.31
C GLY A 474 11.51 -22.43 7.60
N GLU A 475 12.38 -23.44 7.52
CA GLU A 475 13.15 -23.95 8.66
C GLU A 475 14.13 -22.91 9.24
N LYS A 476 14.77 -22.10 8.38
CA LYS A 476 15.69 -21.03 8.82
C LYS A 476 14.91 -19.89 9.44
N LEU A 477 13.74 -19.55 8.89
CA LEU A 477 12.85 -18.54 9.45
C LEU A 477 12.32 -18.95 10.83
N ASN A 478 12.01 -20.24 11.02
CA ASN A 478 11.60 -20.84 12.29
C ASN A 478 12.66 -20.78 13.39
N ILE A 479 13.93 -20.43 13.10
CA ILE A 479 14.94 -20.16 14.13
C ILE A 479 14.76 -18.75 14.73
N TYR A 480 14.33 -17.80 13.90
CA TYR A 480 14.18 -16.40 14.29
C TYR A 480 12.76 -16.06 14.74
N LEU A 481 11.75 -16.79 14.26
CA LEU A 481 10.36 -16.63 14.67
C LEU A 481 10.13 -16.84 16.18
N PRO A 482 10.69 -17.87 16.86
CA PRO A 482 10.58 -18.02 18.32
C PRO A 482 11.20 -16.86 19.10
N LYS A 483 12.30 -16.27 18.62
CA LYS A 483 12.92 -15.10 19.25
C LYS A 483 12.01 -13.88 19.16
N LEU A 484 11.41 -13.66 17.99
CA LEU A 484 10.36 -12.65 17.82
C LEU A 484 9.13 -12.96 18.70
N LYS A 485 8.80 -14.24 18.95
CA LYS A 485 7.61 -14.67 19.71
C LYS A 485 7.82 -14.56 21.22
N SER A 486 9.06 -14.73 21.70
CA SER A 486 9.40 -14.81 23.13
C SER A 486 9.29 -13.49 23.89
N PHE A 487 9.31 -12.34 23.20
CA PHE A 487 9.22 -11.03 23.84
C PHE A 487 7.78 -10.50 24.03
N SER A 488 6.79 -11.27 23.60
CA SER A 488 5.49 -11.35 24.25
C SER A 488 4.64 -12.36 23.49
N PRO A 489 4.03 -13.35 24.19
CA PRO A 489 3.25 -14.41 23.56
C PRO A 489 2.11 -13.92 22.65
N ASN A 490 1.75 -12.63 22.71
CA ASN A 490 0.66 -12.01 21.97
C ASN A 490 1.08 -10.75 21.15
N THR A 491 2.37 -10.52 20.81
CA THR A 491 2.81 -9.16 20.37
C THR A 491 3.65 -9.03 19.10
N ILE A 492 4.04 -10.10 18.40
CA ILE A 492 4.59 -9.88 17.03
C ILE A 492 3.52 -9.21 16.14
N LEU A 493 2.24 -9.42 16.42
CA LEU A 493 1.15 -8.81 15.67
C LEU A 493 0.01 -8.39 16.58
N ARG A 494 0.15 -7.21 17.22
CA ARG A 494 -1.00 -6.32 17.55
C ARG A 494 -1.57 -6.34 18.98
N LYS A 495 -0.83 -5.86 20.00
CA LYS A 495 -1.46 -5.48 21.28
C LYS A 495 -2.46 -4.32 21.16
N ASP A 496 -2.36 -3.49 20.10
CA ASP A 496 -3.32 -2.41 19.81
C ASP A 496 -3.98 -2.46 18.42
N ARG A 497 -3.55 -3.37 17.52
CA ARG A 497 -4.01 -3.52 16.12
C ARG A 497 -3.85 -2.30 15.22
N SER A 498 -3.35 -1.20 15.76
CA SER A 498 -3.00 0.01 15.04
C SER A 498 -1.50 0.05 14.73
N SER A 499 -0.65 -0.69 15.46
CA SER A 499 0.80 -0.67 15.27
C SER A 499 1.23 -1.26 13.90
N PRO A 500 2.04 -0.53 13.10
CA PRO A 500 2.41 -0.91 11.74
C PRO A 500 3.31 -2.15 11.71
N PHE A 501 3.13 -2.99 10.70
CA PHE A 501 3.98 -4.16 10.47
C PHE A 501 5.44 -3.69 10.23
N PRO A 502 6.44 -4.33 10.85
CA PRO A 502 7.83 -3.95 10.62
C PRO A 502 8.17 -4.19 9.14
N ARG A 503 8.60 -3.13 8.45
CA ARG A 503 8.92 -3.22 7.02
C ARG A 503 10.11 -4.15 6.82
N LEU A 504 9.95 -5.12 5.93
CA LEU A 504 11.04 -5.98 5.48
C LEU A 504 11.85 -5.27 4.41
N VAL A 505 13.17 -5.27 4.58
CA VAL A 505 14.14 -4.69 3.65
C VAL A 505 15.17 -5.76 3.30
N CYS A 506 15.43 -5.90 2.01
CA CYS A 506 16.56 -6.73 1.56
C CYS A 506 17.79 -5.85 1.42
N ASN A 507 18.96 -6.35 1.79
CA ASN A 507 20.21 -5.62 1.67
C ASN A 507 21.25 -6.42 0.88
N ILE A 508 22.09 -5.70 0.15
CA ILE A 508 23.33 -6.22 -0.43
C ILE A 508 24.49 -5.59 0.34
N ILE A 509 25.31 -6.43 0.93
CA ILE A 509 26.46 -6.04 1.75
C ILE A 509 27.71 -6.39 0.95
N ASP A 510 28.45 -5.35 0.58
CA ASP A 510 29.74 -5.44 -0.08
C ASP A 510 30.86 -5.35 0.96
N PRO A 511 31.73 -6.38 1.08
CA PRO A 511 32.79 -6.42 2.09
C PRO A 511 34.02 -5.54 1.76
N ASN A 512 34.04 -4.81 0.65
CA ASN A 512 35.21 -4.06 0.14
C ASN A 512 36.05 -3.28 1.19
N GLU A 513 37.36 -3.21 0.93
CA GLU A 513 38.46 -2.91 1.86
C GLU A 513 38.23 -1.72 2.83
N GLY A 514 37.77 -2.03 4.04
CA GLY A 514 37.81 -1.15 5.20
C GLY A 514 36.51 -1.11 6.01
N GLN A 515 35.37 -0.84 5.35
CA GLN A 515 34.04 -0.76 5.98
C GLN A 515 32.99 -1.35 5.04
N PRO A 516 32.20 -2.35 5.47
CA PRO A 516 31.18 -2.94 4.63
C PRO A 516 30.17 -1.90 4.15
N LYS A 517 29.92 -1.87 2.84
CA LYS A 517 28.93 -0.99 2.23
C LYS A 517 27.62 -1.74 2.06
N THR A 518 26.55 -1.22 2.63
CA THR A 518 25.22 -1.82 2.59
C THR A 518 24.32 -1.05 1.63
N THR A 519 23.72 -1.74 0.67
CA THR A 519 22.70 -1.18 -0.22
C THR A 519 21.35 -1.75 0.20
N ALA A 520 20.39 -0.90 0.58
CA ALA A 520 19.08 -1.31 1.06
C ALA A 520 18.02 -1.23 -0.05
N PHE A 521 17.11 -2.21 -0.08
CA PHE A 521 16.01 -2.34 -1.03
C PHE A 521 14.69 -2.52 -0.29
N GLU A 522 13.82 -1.52 -0.37
CA GLU A 522 12.48 -1.50 0.23
C GLU A 522 11.40 -2.05 -0.71
N SER A 523 11.61 -1.96 -2.03
CA SER A 523 10.68 -2.49 -3.04
C SER A 523 10.85 -4.00 -3.24
N VAL A 524 10.60 -4.77 -2.19
CA VAL A 524 10.66 -6.24 -2.18
C VAL A 524 9.28 -6.83 -2.55
N GLN A 525 9.27 -7.84 -3.43
CA GLN A 525 8.09 -8.68 -3.65
C GLN A 525 8.31 -10.02 -2.95
N GLY A 526 7.41 -10.36 -2.02
CA GLY A 526 7.40 -11.65 -1.34
C GLY A 526 6.36 -12.62 -1.89
N ALA A 527 6.61 -13.92 -1.74
CA ALA A 527 5.64 -15.00 -1.96
C ALA A 527 5.95 -16.20 -1.05
N TRP A 528 4.93 -16.90 -0.59
CA TRP A 528 5.08 -18.16 0.14
C TRP A 528 4.99 -19.35 -0.83
N GLY A 529 5.92 -20.29 -0.74
CA GLY A 529 5.89 -21.50 -1.57
C GLY A 529 7.27 -22.01 -1.92
N LYS A 530 7.37 -22.73 -3.05
CA LYS A 530 8.64 -23.28 -3.56
C LYS A 530 9.03 -22.63 -4.88
N CYS A 531 10.28 -22.18 -4.97
CA CYS A 531 10.86 -21.66 -6.20
C CYS A 531 11.48 -22.82 -6.99
N THR A 532 11.00 -23.06 -8.21
CA THR A 532 11.50 -24.17 -9.04
C THR A 532 11.87 -23.67 -10.44
N ALA A 533 12.98 -24.15 -10.98
CA ALA A 533 13.33 -23.93 -12.37
C ALA A 533 12.25 -24.52 -13.29
N LEU A 534 11.88 -23.78 -14.33
CA LEU A 534 10.95 -24.24 -15.34
C LEU A 534 11.69 -25.14 -16.33
N GLU A 535 11.27 -26.40 -16.44
CA GLU A 535 11.88 -27.38 -17.34
C GLU A 535 11.90 -26.88 -18.79
N GLY A 536 13.02 -27.11 -19.48
CA GLY A 536 13.19 -26.69 -20.88
C GLY A 536 13.30 -25.17 -21.08
N SER A 537 13.47 -24.39 -20.01
CA SER A 537 13.68 -22.93 -20.08
C SER A 537 15.12 -22.56 -19.74
N ASP A 538 15.63 -21.50 -20.39
CA ASP A 538 16.93 -20.90 -20.06
C ASP A 538 16.80 -20.02 -18.80
N GLY A 539 17.04 -20.61 -17.62
CA GLY A 539 17.13 -19.88 -16.35
C GLY A 539 15.83 -19.19 -15.91
N THR A 540 14.67 -19.68 -16.32
CA THR A 540 13.37 -19.17 -15.84
C THR A 540 12.91 -19.96 -14.62
N TYR A 541 12.44 -19.27 -13.59
CA TYR A 541 11.93 -19.86 -12.37
C TYR A 541 10.46 -19.49 -12.18
N ILE A 542 9.71 -20.41 -11.57
CA ILE A 542 8.31 -20.20 -11.17
C ILE A 542 8.18 -20.46 -9.67
N ILE A 543 7.21 -19.79 -9.05
CA ILE A 543 6.85 -20.03 -7.65
C ILE A 543 5.59 -20.88 -7.62
N LYS A 544 5.70 -22.09 -7.08
CA LYS A 544 4.55 -22.89 -6.69
C LYS A 544 4.09 -22.38 -5.34
N GLU A 545 3.03 -21.57 -5.32
CA GLU A 545 2.50 -20.99 -4.08
C GLU A 545 2.11 -22.10 -3.11
N GLY A 546 2.54 -21.96 -1.85
CA GLY A 546 2.22 -22.86 -0.75
C GLY A 546 1.26 -22.20 0.25
N SER A 547 1.01 -22.88 1.37
CA SER A 547 0.25 -22.30 2.48
C SER A 547 0.95 -21.02 2.96
N PRO A 548 0.26 -19.87 3.01
CA PRO A 548 0.83 -18.62 3.50
C PRO A 548 0.99 -18.66 5.02
N GLY A 549 1.96 -17.92 5.56
CA GLY A 549 2.01 -17.61 6.99
C GLY A 549 3.37 -17.82 7.65
N PHE A 550 3.53 -17.15 8.79
CA PHE A 550 4.71 -17.22 9.67
C PHE A 550 4.51 -18.22 10.84
N ARG A 551 3.60 -19.18 10.69
CA ARG A 551 3.34 -20.20 11.72
C ARG A 551 4.28 -21.38 11.54
N ASP A 552 4.56 -22.07 12.64
CA ASP A 552 5.58 -23.13 12.68
C ASP A 552 5.14 -24.38 11.87
N ASP A 553 3.88 -24.44 11.43
CA ASP A 553 3.26 -25.54 10.69
C ASP A 553 3.25 -25.35 9.16
N THR A 554 3.63 -24.17 8.65
CA THR A 554 3.73 -23.93 7.21
C THR A 554 5.09 -24.41 6.71
N GLY A 555 5.16 -25.61 6.14
CA GLY A 555 6.34 -26.11 5.43
C GLY A 555 6.69 -25.36 4.12
N SER A 556 6.25 -24.10 4.00
CA SER A 556 6.41 -23.24 2.84
C SER A 556 7.58 -22.28 3.03
N ASP A 557 8.43 -22.12 2.02
CA ASP A 557 9.52 -21.15 2.05
C ASP A 557 9.01 -19.73 1.78
N LEU A 558 9.69 -18.73 2.35
CA LEU A 558 9.47 -17.32 2.05
C LEU A 558 10.43 -16.90 0.94
N ILE A 559 9.89 -16.62 -0.24
CA ILE A 559 10.67 -16.19 -1.41
C ILE A 559 10.55 -14.67 -1.53
N LEU A 560 11.68 -13.97 -1.49
CA LEU A 560 11.75 -12.52 -1.61
C LEU A 560 12.52 -12.13 -2.88
N SER A 561 12.02 -11.16 -3.63
CA SER A 561 12.68 -10.72 -4.87
C SER A 561 12.70 -9.21 -5.02
N PHE A 562 13.86 -8.67 -5.38
CA PHE A 562 14.07 -7.24 -5.59
C PHE A 562 14.96 -7.00 -6.81
N TRP A 563 14.92 -5.78 -7.34
CA TRP A 563 15.68 -5.39 -8.52
C TRP A 563 17.02 -4.81 -8.10
N VAL A 564 18.08 -5.27 -8.76
CA VAL A 564 19.46 -4.87 -8.47
C VAL A 564 20.22 -4.66 -9.77
N ASN A 565 21.17 -3.72 -9.78
CA ASN A 565 22.13 -3.61 -10.88
C ASN A 565 23.00 -4.87 -10.94
N SER A 566 23.20 -5.43 -12.12
CA SER A 566 24.07 -6.60 -12.31
C SER A 566 25.50 -6.34 -11.80
N GLU A 567 26.00 -5.11 -11.89
CA GLU A 567 27.33 -4.78 -11.37
C GLU A 567 27.44 -4.87 -9.84
N HIS A 568 26.33 -4.78 -9.11
CA HIS A 568 26.31 -4.81 -7.63
C HIS A 568 26.37 -6.20 -7.04
N VAL A 569 26.05 -7.20 -7.85
CA VAL A 569 26.05 -8.62 -7.44
C VAL A 569 27.27 -9.36 -7.97
N ALA A 570 28.08 -8.69 -8.79
CA ALA A 570 29.24 -9.27 -9.46
C ALA A 570 30.50 -9.42 -8.59
N PRO A 571 30.80 -8.52 -7.63
CA PRO A 571 31.99 -8.66 -6.80
C PRO A 571 31.97 -9.97 -6.00
N THR A 572 33.15 -10.46 -5.65
CA THR A 572 33.30 -11.65 -4.80
C THR A 572 33.02 -11.31 -3.34
N GLY A 573 32.41 -12.24 -2.60
CA GLY A 573 32.14 -12.07 -1.16
C GLY A 573 30.92 -11.22 -0.83
N ILE A 574 30.13 -10.82 -1.83
CA ILE A 574 28.85 -10.12 -1.61
C ILE A 574 27.91 -10.99 -0.78
N THR A 575 27.26 -10.37 0.19
CA THR A 575 26.27 -11.01 1.06
C THR A 575 24.90 -10.38 0.84
N VAL A 576 23.86 -11.21 0.74
CA VAL A 576 22.46 -10.77 0.70
C VAL A 576 21.85 -11.01 2.08
N SER A 577 21.14 -10.02 2.62
CA SER A 577 20.46 -10.14 3.91
C SER A 577 19.02 -9.64 3.87
N LEU A 578 18.21 -10.16 4.80
CA LEU A 578 16.87 -9.67 5.11
C LEU A 578 16.90 -9.03 6.50
N SER A 579 16.35 -7.82 6.62
CA SER A 579 16.27 -7.12 7.90
C SER A 579 14.92 -6.43 8.12
N LEU A 580 14.67 -6.06 9.37
CA LEU A 580 13.55 -5.19 9.75
C LEU A 580 13.96 -3.71 9.64
N HIS A 581 13.02 -2.86 9.23
CA HIS A 581 13.30 -1.44 9.03
C HIS A 581 12.11 -0.55 9.42
N THR A 582 12.02 -0.17 10.70
CA THR A 582 11.21 0.96 11.19
C THR A 582 11.76 1.43 12.55
N PRO A 583 11.45 2.65 13.01
CA PRO A 583 11.76 3.08 14.38
C PRO A 583 11.20 2.13 15.44
N LEU A 584 9.95 1.68 15.28
CA LEU A 584 9.33 0.71 16.19
C LEU A 584 10.07 -0.63 16.18
N ALA A 585 10.46 -1.15 15.01
CA ALA A 585 11.24 -2.38 14.93
C ALA A 585 12.63 -2.24 15.57
N ARG A 586 13.30 -1.10 15.40
CA ARG A 586 14.57 -0.79 16.07
C ARG A 586 14.42 -0.74 17.57
N TYR A 587 13.33 -0.17 18.08
CA TYR A 587 13.05 -0.13 19.49
C TYR A 587 12.77 -1.53 20.07
N GLN A 588 11.97 -2.32 19.37
CA GLN A 588 11.49 -3.63 19.85
C GLN A 588 12.54 -4.75 19.72
N TYR A 589 13.22 -4.87 18.59
CA TYR A 589 13.95 -6.10 18.23
C TYR A 589 15.47 -5.94 18.24
N ARG A 590 16.00 -4.75 18.52
CA ARG A 590 17.46 -4.51 18.49
C ARG A 590 18.23 -5.39 19.47
N GLN A 591 17.69 -5.64 20.66
CA GLN A 591 18.39 -6.47 21.66
C GLN A 591 18.63 -7.90 21.16
N GLU A 592 17.75 -8.41 20.31
CA GLU A 592 17.78 -9.79 19.81
C GLU A 592 18.48 -9.92 18.45
N LEU A 593 18.25 -8.95 17.57
CA LEU A 593 18.69 -8.97 16.17
C LEU A 593 19.91 -8.08 15.90
N GLY A 594 20.38 -7.34 16.91
CA GLY A 594 21.49 -6.40 16.81
C GLY A 594 21.14 -5.09 16.06
N GLU A 595 22.16 -4.26 15.80
CA GLU A 595 22.00 -2.95 15.14
C GLU A 595 21.39 -3.01 13.75
N SER A 596 21.72 -4.06 12.99
CA SER A 596 21.28 -4.25 11.62
C SER A 596 19.89 -4.86 11.51
N LEU A 597 19.30 -5.32 12.63
CA LEU A 597 18.02 -6.02 12.70
C LEU A 597 17.94 -7.18 11.68
N THR A 598 19.03 -7.91 11.51
CA THR A 598 19.15 -8.94 10.47
C THR A 598 18.40 -10.19 10.89
N LEU A 599 17.46 -10.62 10.04
CA LEU A 599 16.69 -11.85 10.19
C LEU A 599 17.37 -13.02 9.47
N PHE A 600 17.99 -12.75 8.33
CA PHE A 600 18.60 -13.76 7.48
C PHE A 600 19.75 -13.16 6.70
N SER A 601 20.77 -13.96 6.41
CA SER A 601 21.93 -13.56 5.62
C SER A 601 22.54 -14.77 4.92
N ALA A 602 22.90 -14.62 3.65
CA ALA A 602 23.57 -15.66 2.86
C ALA A 602 24.53 -15.03 1.85
N GLY A 603 25.55 -15.78 1.42
CA GLY A 603 26.43 -15.35 0.34
C GLY A 603 25.68 -15.29 -0.99
N ILE A 604 25.99 -14.32 -1.85
CA ILE A 604 25.26 -14.21 -3.13
C ILE A 604 25.50 -15.37 -4.10
N ALA A 605 26.63 -16.07 -3.91
CA ALA A 605 26.99 -17.26 -4.67
C ALA A 605 26.38 -18.56 -4.09
N ASP A 606 25.74 -18.49 -2.92
CA ASP A 606 25.02 -19.61 -2.32
C ASP A 606 23.72 -19.84 -3.10
N LYS A 607 23.74 -20.79 -4.04
CA LYS A 607 22.60 -21.09 -4.92
C LYS A 607 21.44 -21.78 -4.19
N ASP A 608 21.67 -22.29 -2.98
CA ASP A 608 20.60 -22.87 -2.17
C ASP A 608 19.75 -21.73 -1.60
N ASP A 609 20.39 -20.67 -1.09
CA ASP A 609 19.72 -19.55 -0.42
C ASP A 609 19.43 -18.34 -1.33
N VAL A 610 20.16 -18.17 -2.42
CA VAL A 610 20.11 -16.98 -3.27
C VAL A 610 20.16 -17.35 -4.75
N LEU A 611 19.16 -16.89 -5.50
CA LEU A 611 19.09 -17.00 -6.95
C LEU A 611 19.21 -15.63 -7.59
N VAL A 612 20.17 -15.45 -8.49
CA VAL A 612 20.25 -14.26 -9.36
C VAL A 612 19.60 -14.58 -10.70
N LEU A 613 18.47 -13.94 -10.97
CA LEU A 613 17.57 -14.26 -12.08
C LEU A 613 17.43 -13.11 -13.07
N LYS A 614 17.17 -13.46 -14.34
CA LYS A 614 16.81 -12.50 -15.40
C LYS A 614 15.46 -11.83 -15.10
N ASN A 615 14.47 -12.65 -14.77
CA ASN A 615 13.08 -12.27 -14.59
C ASN A 615 12.60 -12.57 -13.17
N ARG A 616 11.51 -11.91 -12.73
CA ARG A 616 10.91 -12.27 -11.43
C ARG A 616 10.28 -13.63 -11.62
N PRO A 617 10.48 -14.53 -10.66
CA PRO A 617 9.65 -15.71 -10.61
C PRO A 617 8.22 -15.28 -10.26
N THR A 618 7.26 -15.84 -10.99
CA THR A 618 5.81 -15.66 -10.84
C THR A 618 5.16 -17.03 -10.73
N SER A 619 3.86 -17.11 -10.44
CA SER A 619 3.16 -18.40 -10.40
C SER A 619 2.85 -19.00 -11.78
N SER A 620 3.04 -18.24 -12.87
CA SER A 620 2.77 -18.70 -14.24
C SER A 620 3.89 -18.32 -15.23
N PRO A 621 4.28 -19.25 -16.13
CA PRO A 621 5.40 -19.08 -17.05
C PRO A 621 5.13 -18.08 -18.19
N ASN A 622 3.87 -17.77 -18.49
CA ASN A 622 3.52 -16.84 -19.58
C ASN A 622 3.92 -15.40 -19.24
N HIS A 623 4.01 -15.06 -17.95
CA HIS A 623 4.27 -13.70 -17.46
C HIS A 623 5.76 -13.34 -17.39
N SER A 624 6.67 -14.33 -17.39
CA SER A 624 8.10 -14.08 -17.30
C SER A 624 8.72 -13.61 -18.63
N ARG A 625 8.10 -13.95 -19.78
CA ARG A 625 8.62 -13.64 -21.12
C ARG A 625 8.26 -12.25 -21.66
N LEU A 626 7.23 -11.59 -21.12
CA LEU A 626 6.67 -10.36 -21.71
C LEU A 626 7.34 -9.05 -21.24
N LYS A 627 8.12 -9.06 -20.14
CA LYS A 627 8.75 -7.83 -19.61
C LYS A 627 9.94 -7.35 -20.43
N ASP A 628 10.67 -8.23 -21.10
CA ASP A 628 11.74 -7.85 -22.04
C ASP A 628 11.17 -7.04 -23.23
N SER A 629 9.97 -7.41 -23.69
CA SER A 629 9.23 -6.68 -24.74
C SER A 629 8.71 -5.31 -24.27
N LEU A 630 8.23 -5.20 -23.03
CA LEU A 630 7.72 -3.94 -22.46
C LEU A 630 8.84 -2.94 -22.13
N LEU A 631 9.99 -3.39 -21.63
CA LEU A 631 11.17 -2.55 -21.43
C LEU A 631 11.74 -2.07 -22.76
N GLN A 632 11.79 -2.94 -23.79
CA GLN A 632 12.15 -2.54 -25.16
C GLN A 632 11.15 -1.55 -25.77
N HIS A 633 9.84 -1.74 -25.57
CA HIS A 633 8.81 -0.80 -26.06
C HIS A 633 8.84 0.55 -25.35
N LEU A 634 9.04 0.57 -24.02
CA LEU A 634 9.17 1.82 -23.25
C LEU A 634 10.44 2.60 -23.65
N TRP A 635 11.52 1.88 -23.99
CA TRP A 635 12.74 2.47 -24.54
C TRP A 635 12.53 3.07 -25.94
N LEU A 636 11.80 2.38 -26.83
CA LEU A 636 11.45 2.90 -28.16
C LEU A 636 10.53 4.14 -28.10
N ILE A 637 9.53 4.13 -27.21
CA ILE A 637 8.57 5.25 -27.07
C ILE A 637 9.25 6.51 -26.51
N THR A 638 10.18 6.36 -25.55
CA THR A 638 10.91 7.49 -24.97
C THR A 638 11.86 8.15 -25.99
N HIS A 639 12.50 7.38 -26.86
CA HIS A 639 13.34 7.92 -27.95
C HIS A 639 12.52 8.58 -29.06
N HIS A 640 11.34 8.04 -29.41
CA HIS A 640 10.45 8.68 -30.40
C HIS A 640 9.78 9.96 -29.87
N SER A 641 9.41 9.99 -28.58
CA SER A 641 8.85 11.18 -27.91
C SER A 641 9.85 12.34 -27.87
N GLN A 642 11.13 12.09 -27.57
CA GLN A 642 12.16 13.12 -27.59
C GLN A 642 12.43 13.65 -29.01
N GLY A 643 12.39 12.78 -30.03
CA GLY A 643 12.50 13.18 -31.44
C GLY A 643 11.33 14.03 -31.95
N GLN A 644 10.10 13.78 -31.49
CA GLN A 644 8.92 14.55 -31.89
C GLN A 644 8.78 15.90 -31.14
N GLN A 645 9.18 15.97 -29.86
CA GLN A 645 9.22 17.25 -29.13
C GLN A 645 10.31 18.19 -29.69
N GLY A 646 11.46 17.66 -30.10
CA GLY A 646 12.49 18.44 -30.79
C GLY A 646 12.05 19.00 -32.14
N LYS A 647 11.25 18.24 -32.91
CA LYS A 647 10.69 18.70 -34.20
C LYS A 647 9.62 19.78 -34.03
N ARG A 648 8.70 19.65 -33.06
CA ARG A 648 7.66 20.67 -32.82
C ARG A 648 8.20 22.03 -32.37
N LEU A 649 9.35 22.08 -31.69
CA LEU A 649 10.03 23.31 -31.30
C LEU A 649 10.87 23.93 -32.44
N ALA A 650 11.28 23.13 -33.44
CA ALA A 650 11.97 23.62 -34.62
C ALA A 650 10.99 24.21 -35.66
N ASP A 651 9.82 23.59 -35.81
CA ASP A 651 8.80 24.04 -36.78
C ASP A 651 8.09 25.34 -36.34
N SER A 652 8.10 25.68 -35.04
CA SER A 652 7.48 26.93 -34.53
C SER A 652 8.38 28.18 -34.61
N ARG A 653 9.60 28.07 -35.16
CA ARG A 653 10.55 29.20 -35.29
C ARG A 653 10.64 29.79 -36.70
N ASN A 654 9.85 29.30 -37.66
CA ASN A 654 9.96 29.69 -39.07
C ASN A 654 8.83 30.57 -39.63
N ASP A 655 7.88 31.01 -38.80
CA ASP A 655 6.87 31.99 -39.23
C ASP A 655 7.42 33.41 -39.02
N GLY A 656 8.03 33.95 -40.08
CA GLY A 656 8.43 35.36 -40.16
C GLY A 656 7.23 36.31 -40.09
N PRO A 657 7.44 37.58 -39.69
CA PRO A 657 6.35 38.53 -39.48
C PRO A 657 5.70 38.93 -40.81
N PRO A 658 4.39 39.23 -40.84
CA PRO A 658 3.74 39.65 -42.07
C PRO A 658 4.17 41.07 -42.45
N ALA A 659 4.53 41.25 -43.73
CA ALA A 659 4.79 42.56 -44.30
C ALA A 659 3.49 43.37 -44.44
N SER A 660 3.62 44.68 -44.22
CA SER A 660 2.63 45.76 -44.38
C SER A 660 1.97 45.82 -45.76
#